data_AF-A0A7W0NRA6-F1
#
_entry.id   AF-A0A7W0NRA6-F1
#
_cell.length_a   1.000
_cell.length_b   1.000
_cell.length_c   1.000
_cell.angle_alpha   90.00
_cell.angle_beta   90.00
_cell.angle_gamma   90.00
#
_symmetry.space_group_name_H-M   'P 1'
#
loop_
_entity.id
_entity.type
_entity.pdbx_description
1 polymer ?
#
loop_
_entity_poly.entity_id
_entity_poly.type
_entity_poly.pdbx_seq_one_letter_code
_entity_poly.pdbx_strand_id
1 'polypeptide(L)'
;MVSRGYFVPPSTDIFLPIYGLYDGFTNTVTLTYRFLDGSSRSDSTTITTDTFDDQDCGYKNPTVLQARTDSTGLSYDYIFVRSGCGDFSPVILDTDGALRWVSTLGIPNALTASSIFFNGAAYETSGSTLHRVDLDGTTTTLGDYSGDGVVNFHHNIDPGKTGLLLEADTSEFYESVIMEVDLSGAVLKTWNLADIISAAMTAGGDDPSQFVYPAPLDWFHNNAVTYNRADDSLIVSSRESFLICLDYSTGAIKWIMGDTTKKWYEFPSLAKFALTMASGSLPPIGQHSTSIAFDQDLLLFDDGFFSSFQNPPGENRTYSSPRKYQLNLTDPSVFGNPGTATEVWNYEQNQTITSPICSSIYEDAPLNYLIDYAFVGGFTATPPYAQLLGLDATGNTVFYYQYATNFCDTAYNSLPIHLENSKFPVIPARALNISTRGNIGPGDDALIGGFIVSGTESKKVALRVLGPSLNISYLTKTLHDPVFTLRDSDGNAIATNDSWQDDPRADELIANGLDPQNPVEAATIQTLDPGAYTVVATGKGLDAGVGLLEAYDLSPETNATLANISTRGNIGTGDYVLISGFIVGDVESATVIVRSIGPSLAASGVSGALADPTLTVYDANGAALATNDNWEDAVYASEVSNDGLAPTDPLESALILHLQAGVYTAIVSGVDGGTGLGLVEVYDL
;
A
#
# COMPACT_ATOMS: atom_id res chain seq x y z
N MET A 1 11.33 17.07 1.40
CA MET A 1 12.05 17.93 2.37
C MET A 1 11.41 19.31 2.52
N VAL A 2 11.14 20.05 1.45
CA VAL A 2 10.53 21.40 1.55
C VAL A 2 9.14 21.40 2.16
N SER A 3 8.25 20.52 1.68
CA SER A 3 6.89 20.37 2.21
C SER A 3 6.82 20.00 3.69
N ARG A 4 7.88 19.39 4.23
CA ARG A 4 8.00 19.00 5.64
C ARG A 4 8.74 20.04 6.49
N GLY A 5 9.19 21.14 5.90
CA GLY A 5 10.02 22.15 6.59
C GLY A 5 11.46 21.70 6.87
N TYR A 6 11.85 20.50 6.41
CA TYR A 6 13.20 19.96 6.52
C TYR A 6 14.19 20.68 5.61
N PHE A 7 13.71 21.47 4.65
CA PHE A 7 14.52 22.38 3.86
C PHE A 7 13.66 23.62 3.56
N VAL A 8 14.14 24.82 3.84
CA VAL A 8 13.34 26.05 3.65
C VAL A 8 14.06 26.99 2.68
N PRO A 9 13.83 26.88 1.35
CA PRO A 9 14.42 27.80 0.39
C PRO A 9 14.07 29.27 0.73
N PRO A 10 14.99 30.23 0.54
CA PRO A 10 16.32 30.11 -0.09
C PRO A 10 17.44 29.66 0.89
N SER A 11 17.10 29.18 2.10
CA SER A 11 18.10 28.68 3.04
C SER A 11 18.90 27.54 2.43
N THR A 12 20.18 27.46 2.79
CA THR A 12 21.04 26.30 2.50
C THR A 12 21.00 25.26 3.61
N ASP A 13 20.22 25.49 4.68
CA ASP A 13 20.15 24.62 5.84
C ASP A 13 19.11 23.51 5.65
N ILE A 14 19.50 22.29 6.03
CA ILE A 14 18.65 21.10 6.03
C ILE A 14 18.42 20.70 7.49
N PHE A 15 17.15 20.56 7.89
CA PHE A 15 16.72 20.03 9.18
C PHE A 15 16.31 18.57 8.99
N LEU A 16 17.04 17.64 9.59
CA LEU A 16 16.71 16.21 9.54
C LEU A 16 16.19 15.79 10.91
N PRO A 17 15.00 15.19 11.02
CA PRO A 17 14.58 14.63 12.28
C PRO A 17 15.42 13.39 12.59
N ILE A 18 15.68 13.18 13.88
CA ILE A 18 16.46 12.05 14.37
C ILE A 18 15.58 11.32 15.37
N TYR A 19 15.29 10.06 15.07
CA TYR A 19 14.49 9.16 15.89
C TYR A 19 15.29 7.91 16.25
N GLY A 20 14.72 7.07 17.11
CA GLY A 20 15.38 5.84 17.57
C GLY A 20 16.45 6.11 18.63
N LEU A 21 16.40 7.22 19.35
CA LEU A 21 17.37 7.52 20.41
C LEU A 21 17.02 6.74 21.69
N TYR A 22 18.03 6.34 22.46
CA TYR A 22 17.83 5.86 23.83
C TYR A 22 17.44 7.05 24.73
N ASP A 23 16.61 6.82 25.74
CA ASP A 23 16.28 7.82 26.76
C ASP A 23 17.39 7.95 27.83
N GLY A 24 17.50 9.11 28.47
CA GLY A 24 18.48 9.35 29.54
C GLY A 24 19.93 9.07 29.13
N PHE A 25 20.25 9.17 27.84
CA PHE A 25 21.49 8.67 27.25
C PHE A 25 22.15 9.71 26.36
N THR A 26 23.49 9.65 26.26
CA THR A 26 24.24 10.43 25.26
C THR A 26 24.42 9.61 24.01
N ASN A 27 23.46 9.76 23.09
CA ASN A 27 23.41 9.04 21.83
C ASN A 27 24.47 9.57 20.86
N THR A 28 25.11 8.69 20.11
CA THR A 28 25.99 9.09 19.00
C THR A 28 25.24 8.92 17.69
N VAL A 29 25.12 10.00 16.93
CA VAL A 29 24.43 10.02 15.63
C VAL A 29 25.45 10.27 14.54
N THR A 30 25.47 9.40 13.54
CA THR A 30 26.33 9.57 12.36
C THR A 30 25.45 9.79 11.13
N LEU A 31 25.67 10.92 10.47
CA LEU A 31 25.00 11.27 9.23
C LEU A 31 25.96 10.99 8.08
N THR A 32 25.49 10.26 7.07
CA THR A 32 26.26 10.01 5.85
C THR A 32 25.52 10.61 4.65
N TYR A 33 26.15 11.59 4.03
CA TYR A 33 25.68 12.29 2.84
C TYR A 33 26.34 11.66 1.61
N ARG A 34 25.54 11.38 0.57
CA ARG A 34 26.02 10.93 -0.74
C ARG A 34 25.56 11.95 -1.78
N PHE A 35 26.47 12.37 -2.65
CA PHE A 35 26.23 13.39 -3.65
C PHE A 35 26.11 12.78 -5.05
N LEU A 36 25.47 13.50 -5.97
CA LEU A 36 25.23 13.05 -7.35
C LEU A 36 26.51 12.81 -8.16
N ASP A 37 27.62 13.44 -7.76
CA ASP A 37 28.94 13.22 -8.36
C ASP A 37 29.62 11.91 -7.87
N GLY A 38 28.92 11.12 -7.05
CA GLY A 38 29.40 9.88 -6.46
C GLY A 38 30.28 10.08 -5.22
N SER A 39 30.56 11.33 -4.81
CA SER A 39 31.26 11.60 -3.56
C SER A 39 30.36 11.36 -2.34
N SER A 40 30.97 11.13 -1.18
CA SER A 40 30.24 10.98 0.08
C SER A 40 30.99 11.65 1.21
N ARG A 41 30.25 12.13 2.21
CA ARG A 41 30.77 12.69 3.45
C ARG A 41 30.03 12.06 4.62
N SER A 42 30.74 11.81 5.72
CA SER A 42 30.13 11.43 6.98
C SER A 42 30.51 12.44 8.06
N ASP A 43 29.54 12.84 8.86
CA ASP A 43 29.73 13.66 10.05
C ASP A 43 29.05 12.96 11.23
N SER A 44 29.61 13.11 12.44
CA SER A 44 29.03 12.54 13.65
C SER A 44 28.83 13.63 14.70
N THR A 45 27.75 13.52 15.44
CA THR A 45 27.41 14.38 16.57
C THR A 45 26.86 13.55 17.73
N THR A 46 26.75 14.15 18.90
CA THR A 46 26.11 13.53 20.06
C THR A 46 24.83 14.26 20.42
N ILE A 47 23.78 13.49 20.77
CA ILE A 47 22.51 14.02 21.26
C ILE A 47 22.23 13.39 22.63
N THR A 48 22.23 14.22 23.66
CA THR A 48 21.83 13.79 25.00
C THR A 48 20.32 13.94 25.13
N THR A 49 19.64 12.84 25.44
CA THR A 49 18.21 12.79 25.73
C THR A 49 17.96 12.84 27.23
N ASP A 50 16.83 13.42 27.62
CA ASP A 50 16.34 13.33 29.00
C ASP A 50 15.83 11.92 29.31
N THR A 51 15.80 11.57 30.60
CA THR A 51 15.17 10.32 31.06
C THR A 51 13.68 10.36 30.77
N PHE A 52 13.16 9.32 30.15
CA PHE A 52 11.73 9.14 29.92
C PHE A 52 11.06 8.48 31.13
N ASP A 53 9.86 8.92 31.48
CA ASP A 53 9.02 8.30 32.49
C ASP A 53 8.03 7.35 31.79
N ASP A 54 8.23 6.04 31.92
CA ASP A 54 7.37 5.03 31.32
C ASP A 54 6.12 4.74 32.14
N GLN A 55 5.80 5.57 33.15
CA GLN A 55 4.56 5.50 33.94
C GLN A 55 4.28 4.10 34.53
N ASP A 56 5.35 3.43 34.98
CA ASP A 56 5.33 2.06 35.52
C ASP A 56 4.89 0.97 34.50
N CYS A 57 4.88 1.26 33.20
CA CYS A 57 4.60 0.27 32.15
C CYS A 57 5.69 -0.81 32.03
N GLY A 58 6.89 -0.55 32.55
CA GLY A 58 7.95 -1.54 32.70
C GLY A 58 8.81 -1.76 31.46
N TYR A 59 8.64 -0.96 30.40
CA TYR A 59 9.49 -1.02 29.20
C TYR A 59 10.96 -0.74 29.51
N LYS A 60 11.24 0.05 30.54
CA LYS A 60 12.63 0.38 30.93
C LYS A 60 13.34 -0.74 31.67
N ASN A 61 12.59 -1.67 32.27
CA ASN A 61 13.13 -2.71 33.14
C ASN A 61 12.42 -4.05 32.92
N PRO A 62 12.44 -4.61 31.69
CA PRO A 62 11.85 -5.92 31.45
C PRO A 62 12.55 -7.01 32.28
N THR A 63 11.79 -8.04 32.63
CA THR A 63 12.40 -9.30 33.06
C THR A 63 13.00 -9.97 31.82
N VAL A 64 14.32 -10.06 31.76
CA VAL A 64 15.05 -10.70 30.67
C VAL A 64 15.04 -12.21 30.87
N LEU A 65 14.16 -12.91 30.14
CA LEU A 65 14.16 -14.38 30.09
C LEU A 65 15.30 -14.90 29.22
N GLN A 66 15.58 -14.18 28.12
CA GLN A 66 16.76 -14.35 27.29
C GLN A 66 17.14 -13.01 26.68
N ALA A 67 18.38 -12.57 26.92
CA ALA A 67 18.91 -11.40 26.22
C ALA A 67 19.07 -11.71 24.72
N ARG A 68 18.99 -10.68 23.88
CA ARG A 68 19.29 -10.80 22.46
C ARG A 68 20.65 -11.48 22.26
N THR A 69 20.68 -12.50 21.41
CA THR A 69 21.92 -13.15 20.98
C THR A 69 22.59 -12.35 19.86
N ASP A 70 23.88 -12.57 19.61
CA ASP A 70 24.60 -12.00 18.45
C ASP A 70 24.16 -12.64 17.10
N SER A 71 22.98 -13.29 17.07
CA SER A 71 22.43 -13.89 15.85
C SER A 71 22.12 -12.80 14.83
N THR A 72 22.62 -12.99 13.62
CA THR A 72 22.23 -12.21 12.43
C THR A 72 21.11 -12.89 11.66
N GLY A 73 20.54 -13.96 12.23
CA GLY A 73 19.49 -14.76 11.61
C GLY A 73 18.09 -14.19 11.79
N LEU A 74 17.91 -13.16 12.62
CA LEU A 74 16.66 -12.42 12.75
C LEU A 74 16.58 -11.33 11.69
N SER A 75 15.46 -11.24 10.98
CA SER A 75 15.29 -10.33 9.84
C SER A 75 14.98 -8.88 10.22
N TYR A 76 14.57 -8.61 11.46
CA TYR A 76 14.18 -7.28 11.95
C TYR A 76 14.95 -6.89 13.22
N ASP A 77 15.11 -5.58 13.43
CA ASP A 77 15.78 -5.02 14.62
C ASP A 77 14.85 -4.24 15.55
N TYR A 78 13.64 -3.92 15.10
CA TYR A 78 12.68 -3.08 15.83
C TYR A 78 11.29 -3.71 15.84
N ILE A 79 10.52 -3.35 16.87
CA ILE A 79 9.21 -3.90 17.17
C ILE A 79 8.25 -2.76 17.49
N PHE A 80 7.18 -2.62 16.74
CA PHE A 80 6.07 -1.72 17.04
C PHE A 80 5.09 -2.43 17.98
N VAL A 81 4.91 -1.90 19.19
CA VAL A 81 4.04 -2.47 20.21
C VAL A 81 2.82 -1.57 20.37
N ARG A 82 1.62 -2.11 20.06
CA ARG A 82 0.35 -1.38 20.05
C ARG A 82 -0.25 -1.15 21.45
N SER A 83 0.57 -1.21 22.49
CA SER A 83 0.19 -1.24 23.91
C SER A 83 -0.89 -0.23 24.33
N GLY A 84 -1.65 -0.54 25.38
CA GLY A 84 -2.57 0.39 26.05
C GLY A 84 -1.96 1.11 27.26
N CYS A 85 -0.72 0.79 27.64
CA CYS A 85 -0.09 1.29 28.85
C CYS A 85 0.45 2.71 28.70
N GLY A 86 0.09 3.58 29.64
CA GLY A 86 0.47 5.00 29.63
C GLY A 86 -0.25 5.80 28.54
N ASP A 87 -0.06 7.12 28.56
CA ASP A 87 -0.60 8.02 27.52
C ASP A 87 0.35 8.18 26.32
N PHE A 88 1.46 7.45 26.27
CA PHE A 88 2.50 7.56 25.23
C PHE A 88 2.50 6.39 24.25
N SER A 89 1.51 5.50 24.36
CA SER A 89 1.36 4.38 23.44
C SER A 89 0.80 4.82 22.07
N PRO A 90 1.12 4.11 20.98
CA PRO A 90 1.99 2.92 20.87
C PRO A 90 3.48 3.25 21.04
N VAL A 91 4.31 2.22 21.21
CA VAL A 91 5.76 2.36 21.38
C VAL A 91 6.56 1.55 20.36
N ILE A 92 7.81 1.94 20.14
CA ILE A 92 8.79 1.12 19.39
C ILE A 92 9.88 0.67 20.35
N LEU A 93 10.09 -0.64 20.41
CA LEU A 93 11.22 -1.28 21.07
C LEU A 93 12.26 -1.72 20.03
N ASP A 94 13.52 -1.78 20.41
CA ASP A 94 14.50 -2.59 19.67
C ASP A 94 14.48 -4.04 20.16
N THR A 95 15.18 -4.91 19.42
CA THR A 95 15.33 -6.33 19.78
C THR A 95 16.23 -6.57 21.00
N ASP A 96 16.92 -5.55 21.51
CA ASP A 96 17.60 -5.55 22.82
C ASP A 96 16.61 -5.23 23.97
N GLY A 97 15.34 -4.99 23.66
CA GLY A 97 14.27 -4.72 24.61
C GLY A 97 14.23 -3.28 25.10
N ALA A 98 14.95 -2.36 24.46
CA ALA A 98 15.01 -0.96 24.84
C ALA A 98 13.98 -0.11 24.09
N LEU A 99 13.41 0.88 24.76
CA LEU A 99 12.47 1.85 24.21
C LEU A 99 13.19 2.83 23.26
N ARG A 100 12.72 2.95 22.02
CA ARG A 100 13.36 3.75 20.95
C ARG A 100 12.48 4.87 20.41
N TRP A 101 11.18 4.78 20.62
CA TRP A 101 10.20 5.79 20.23
C TRP A 101 8.88 5.57 20.99
N VAL A 102 8.13 6.65 21.19
CA VAL A 102 6.79 6.65 21.78
C VAL A 102 5.91 7.61 20.99
N SER A 103 4.60 7.32 20.91
CA SER A 103 3.66 8.22 20.25
C SER A 103 3.49 9.53 21.02
N THR A 104 3.31 10.60 20.26
CA THR A 104 3.00 11.94 20.77
C THR A 104 1.51 12.26 20.78
N LEU A 105 0.67 11.39 20.20
CA LEU A 105 -0.78 11.65 20.09
C LEU A 105 -1.48 11.62 21.44
N GLY A 106 -0.94 10.89 22.42
CA GLY A 106 -1.41 11.03 23.80
C GLY A 106 -2.65 10.21 24.13
N ILE A 107 -2.91 9.07 23.48
CA ILE A 107 -4.20 8.36 23.62
C ILE A 107 -4.24 7.58 24.94
N PRO A 108 -5.12 7.93 25.89
CA PRO A 108 -5.30 7.13 27.10
C PRO A 108 -6.07 5.86 26.74
N ASN A 109 -5.55 4.69 27.15
CA ASN A 109 -6.20 3.38 27.00
C ASN A 109 -6.37 2.92 25.53
N ALA A 110 -5.24 2.66 24.86
CA ALA A 110 -5.24 2.23 23.46
C ALA A 110 -5.91 0.87 23.19
N LEU A 111 -6.42 0.15 24.20
CA LEU A 111 -7.33 -1.00 23.97
C LEU A 111 -8.63 -0.59 23.26
N THR A 112 -9.06 0.67 23.44
CA THR A 112 -10.19 1.26 22.72
C THR A 112 -9.73 2.13 21.57
N ALA A 113 -8.53 1.86 21.04
CA ALA A 113 -7.98 2.48 19.86
C ALA A 113 -7.30 1.38 19.02
N SER A 114 -6.88 1.75 17.83
CA SER A 114 -6.22 0.87 16.89
C SER A 114 -4.99 1.59 16.37
N SER A 115 -3.91 0.86 16.15
CA SER A 115 -2.71 1.45 15.56
C SER A 115 -1.96 0.50 14.65
N ILE A 116 -1.15 1.04 13.75
CA ILE A 116 -0.19 0.29 12.93
C ILE A 116 1.01 1.17 12.61
N PHE A 117 2.20 0.58 12.48
CA PHE A 117 3.31 1.23 11.80
C PHE A 117 3.31 0.84 10.33
N PHE A 118 3.10 1.81 9.45
CA PHE A 118 2.98 1.58 8.01
C PHE A 118 3.63 2.73 7.25
N ASN A 119 4.35 2.45 6.16
CA ASN A 119 4.99 3.47 5.32
C ASN A 119 5.76 4.57 6.10
N GLY A 120 6.53 4.15 7.12
CA GLY A 120 7.41 5.02 7.89
C GLY A 120 6.74 5.92 8.93
N ALA A 121 5.46 5.69 9.24
CA ALA A 121 4.72 6.42 10.26
C ALA A 121 3.81 5.50 11.07
N ALA A 122 3.45 5.93 12.29
CA ALA A 122 2.37 5.31 13.03
C ALA A 122 1.03 5.88 12.53
N TYR A 123 0.03 5.02 12.36
CA TYR A 123 -1.36 5.40 12.18
C TYR A 123 -2.10 4.98 13.43
N GLU A 124 -2.92 5.88 13.96
CA GLU A 124 -3.54 5.74 15.28
C GLU A 124 -4.96 6.28 15.24
N THR A 125 -5.91 5.56 15.82
CA THR A 125 -7.30 6.03 15.95
C THR A 125 -7.57 6.62 17.32
N SER A 126 -8.51 7.56 17.41
CA SER A 126 -9.00 8.09 18.68
C SER A 126 -10.48 8.40 18.57
N GLY A 127 -11.33 7.63 19.26
CA GLY A 127 -12.77 7.72 19.02
C GLY A 127 -13.09 7.41 17.56
N SER A 128 -13.71 8.35 16.84
CA SER A 128 -14.09 8.22 15.43
C SER A 128 -13.04 8.74 14.45
N THR A 129 -11.86 9.18 14.90
CA THR A 129 -10.85 9.81 14.03
C THR A 129 -9.65 8.91 13.76
N LEU A 130 -9.06 9.07 12.57
CA LEU A 130 -7.78 8.47 12.19
C LEU A 130 -6.70 9.54 12.10
N HIS A 131 -5.54 9.26 12.68
CA HIS A 131 -4.37 10.11 12.68
C HIS A 131 -3.17 9.39 12.09
N ARG A 132 -2.26 10.16 11.48
CA ARG A 132 -0.90 9.78 11.16
C ARG A 132 0.05 10.50 12.11
N VAL A 133 0.94 9.77 12.75
CA VAL A 133 2.01 10.28 13.61
C VAL A 133 3.34 9.90 12.97
N ASP A 134 4.04 10.88 12.41
CA ASP A 134 5.37 10.68 11.86
C ASP A 134 6.40 10.55 13.00
N LEU A 135 7.54 9.89 12.73
CA LEU A 135 8.56 9.59 13.74
C LEU A 135 9.21 10.83 14.38
N ASP A 136 9.04 12.01 13.80
CA ASP A 136 9.47 13.29 14.38
C ASP A 136 8.47 13.89 15.38
N GLY A 137 7.34 13.20 15.61
CA GLY A 137 6.26 13.61 16.50
C GLY A 137 5.17 14.45 15.82
N THR A 138 5.28 14.72 14.51
CA THR A 138 4.24 15.43 13.77
C THR A 138 2.98 14.58 13.65
N THR A 139 1.86 15.12 14.13
CA THR A 139 0.54 14.49 14.03
C THR A 139 -0.32 15.17 12.98
N THR A 140 -0.93 14.37 12.10
CA THR A 140 -1.90 14.82 11.09
C THR A 140 -3.19 14.01 11.22
N THR A 141 -4.33 14.66 11.40
CA THR A 141 -5.64 14.00 11.31
C THR A 141 -5.97 13.75 9.84
N LEU A 142 -6.28 12.51 9.49
CA LEU A 142 -6.62 12.08 8.14
C LEU A 142 -8.14 12.04 7.92
N GLY A 143 -8.91 11.52 8.87
CA GLY A 143 -10.36 11.39 8.73
C GLY A 143 -11.11 11.45 10.06
N ASP A 144 -12.40 11.79 9.98
CA ASP A 144 -13.39 11.71 11.06
C ASP A 144 -14.63 10.99 10.52
N TYR A 145 -14.89 9.79 11.05
CA TYR A 145 -15.92 8.88 10.57
C TYR A 145 -17.18 8.91 11.46
N SER A 146 -17.33 9.91 12.32
CA SER A 146 -18.57 10.09 13.11
C SER A 146 -19.80 10.27 12.21
N GLY A 147 -19.63 10.83 11.01
CA GLY A 147 -20.67 10.93 9.98
C GLY A 147 -21.13 9.58 9.42
N ASP A 148 -20.27 8.56 9.47
CA ASP A 148 -20.54 7.18 9.07
C ASP A 148 -21.12 6.33 10.23
N GLY A 149 -21.39 6.97 11.36
CA GLY A 149 -21.94 6.32 12.56
C GLY A 149 -20.91 5.63 13.43
N VAL A 150 -19.61 5.76 13.12
CA VAL A 150 -18.51 5.25 13.93
C VAL A 150 -18.47 5.98 15.27
N VAL A 151 -18.44 5.21 16.35
CA VAL A 151 -18.31 5.73 17.72
C VAL A 151 -16.92 5.49 18.28
N ASN A 152 -16.26 4.43 17.84
CA ASN A 152 -14.92 4.07 18.24
C ASN A 152 -14.27 3.11 17.22
N PHE A 153 -12.95 2.96 17.29
CA PHE A 153 -12.25 1.84 16.65
C PHE A 153 -11.68 0.91 17.71
N HIS A 154 -11.49 -0.36 17.37
CA HIS A 154 -11.00 -1.37 18.30
C HIS A 154 -9.91 -2.23 17.65
N HIS A 155 -9.13 -2.89 18.49
CA HIS A 155 -8.16 -3.93 18.15
C HIS A 155 -7.09 -3.54 17.10
N ASN A 156 -7.41 -3.57 15.81
CA ASN A 156 -6.42 -3.51 14.73
C ASN A 156 -6.62 -2.36 13.73
N ILE A 157 -5.48 -1.86 13.23
CA ILE A 157 -5.37 -1.33 11.87
C ILE A 157 -4.48 -2.31 11.11
N ASP A 158 -4.85 -2.67 9.89
CA ASP A 158 -4.05 -3.56 9.04
C ASP A 158 -3.98 -3.03 7.59
N PRO A 159 -2.94 -3.38 6.80
CA PRO A 159 -2.89 -2.96 5.41
C PRO A 159 -4.04 -3.57 4.59
N GLY A 160 -4.74 -2.73 3.85
CA GLY A 160 -5.80 -3.13 2.92
C GLY A 160 -5.29 -3.40 1.51
N LYS A 161 -6.20 -3.39 0.53
CA LYS A 161 -5.85 -3.54 -0.88
C LYS A 161 -5.02 -2.36 -1.39
N THR A 162 -5.47 -1.15 -1.06
CA THR A 162 -4.84 0.11 -1.46
C THR A 162 -4.68 1.08 -0.29
N GLY A 163 -5.29 0.77 0.86
CA GLY A 163 -5.32 1.66 2.02
C GLY A 163 -5.09 0.93 3.34
N LEU A 164 -5.83 1.35 4.36
CA LEU A 164 -5.81 0.81 5.71
C LEU A 164 -7.18 0.25 6.06
N LEU A 165 -7.20 -0.96 6.58
CA LEU A 165 -8.36 -1.61 7.18
C LEU A 165 -8.48 -1.17 8.63
N LEU A 166 -9.67 -0.70 9.01
CA LEU A 166 -10.01 -0.23 10.34
C LEU A 166 -11.19 -1.04 10.86
N GLU A 167 -11.10 -1.50 12.10
CA GLU A 167 -12.17 -2.24 12.77
C GLU A 167 -12.99 -1.29 13.64
N ALA A 168 -14.25 -1.07 13.27
CA ALA A 168 -15.08 0.02 13.75
C ALA A 168 -16.25 -0.49 14.62
N ASP A 169 -16.44 0.17 15.76
CA ASP A 169 -17.70 0.18 16.47
C ASP A 169 -18.57 1.29 15.92
N THR A 170 -19.83 0.96 15.66
CA THR A 170 -20.85 1.94 15.25
C THR A 170 -21.95 2.03 16.30
N SER A 171 -22.80 3.04 16.18
CA SER A 171 -23.98 3.16 17.05
C SER A 171 -24.97 1.99 16.93
N GLU A 172 -24.91 1.21 15.84
CA GLU A 172 -25.83 0.11 15.55
C GLU A 172 -25.20 -1.28 15.70
N PHE A 173 -23.89 -1.40 15.46
CA PHE A 173 -23.15 -2.65 15.46
C PHE A 173 -21.86 -2.52 16.25
N TYR A 174 -21.64 -3.48 17.16
CA TYR A 174 -20.46 -3.58 18.01
C TYR A 174 -19.56 -4.69 17.47
N GLU A 175 -18.26 -4.39 17.33
CA GLU A 175 -17.19 -5.28 16.88
C GLU A 175 -17.52 -6.19 15.69
N SER A 176 -18.14 -5.61 14.65
CA SER A 176 -18.56 -6.35 13.44
C SER A 176 -18.53 -5.52 12.15
N VAL A 177 -17.96 -4.32 12.18
CA VAL A 177 -17.83 -3.45 11.01
C VAL A 177 -16.36 -3.23 10.70
N ILE A 178 -16.00 -3.37 9.42
CA ILE A 178 -14.65 -3.12 8.91
C ILE A 178 -14.75 -2.07 7.81
N MET A 179 -13.85 -1.09 7.84
CA MET A 179 -13.74 -0.04 6.84
C MET A 179 -12.36 -0.11 6.18
N GLU A 180 -12.27 -0.04 4.87
CA GLU A 180 -11.02 0.33 4.20
C GLU A 180 -11.04 1.81 3.87
N VAL A 181 -9.96 2.51 4.23
CA VAL A 181 -9.77 3.94 3.95
C VAL A 181 -8.45 4.14 3.21
N ASP A 182 -8.38 5.09 2.29
CA ASP A 182 -7.10 5.45 1.67
C ASP A 182 -6.17 6.19 2.64
N LEU A 183 -4.93 6.43 2.23
CA LEU A 183 -3.94 7.13 3.07
C LEU A 183 -4.22 8.63 3.28
N SER A 184 -5.25 9.17 2.61
CA SER A 184 -5.78 10.51 2.89
C SER A 184 -6.92 10.50 3.92
N GLY A 185 -7.46 9.33 4.27
CA GLY A 185 -8.57 9.14 5.18
C GLY A 185 -9.94 9.04 4.50
N ALA A 186 -10.01 8.89 3.17
CA ALA A 186 -11.27 8.72 2.47
C ALA A 186 -11.73 7.25 2.54
N VAL A 187 -13.00 7.02 2.89
CA VAL A 187 -13.59 5.68 2.92
C VAL A 187 -13.67 5.11 1.51
N LEU A 188 -13.01 3.97 1.31
CA LEU A 188 -13.02 3.21 0.07
C LEU A 188 -14.14 2.16 0.09
N LYS A 189 -14.28 1.46 1.23
CA LYS A 189 -15.22 0.36 1.36
C LYS A 189 -15.58 0.06 2.81
N THR A 190 -16.77 -0.51 3.03
CA THR A 190 -17.22 -0.98 4.33
C THR A 190 -17.82 -2.38 4.22
N TRP A 191 -17.49 -3.25 5.16
CA TRP A 191 -18.10 -4.56 5.35
C TRP A 191 -18.72 -4.63 6.73
N ASN A 192 -20.00 -5.00 6.79
CA ASN A 192 -20.69 -5.28 8.04
C ASN A 192 -20.98 -6.78 8.13
N LEU A 193 -20.31 -7.48 9.06
CA LEU A 193 -20.43 -8.92 9.22
C LEU A 193 -21.83 -9.31 9.67
N ALA A 194 -22.54 -8.43 10.38
CA ALA A 194 -23.94 -8.66 10.74
C ALA A 194 -24.83 -8.78 9.49
N ASP A 195 -24.67 -7.88 8.51
CA ASP A 195 -25.45 -7.89 7.26
C ASP A 195 -25.09 -9.08 6.38
N ILE A 196 -23.79 -9.34 6.21
CA ILE A 196 -23.26 -10.42 5.36
C ILE A 196 -23.72 -11.78 5.89
N ILE A 197 -23.56 -12.04 7.19
CA ILE A 197 -23.94 -13.30 7.82
C ILE A 197 -25.47 -13.43 7.85
N SER A 198 -26.22 -12.37 8.14
CA SER A 198 -27.68 -12.40 8.11
C SER A 198 -28.23 -12.73 6.73
N ALA A 199 -27.64 -12.16 5.68
CA ALA A 199 -28.01 -12.46 4.29
C ALA A 199 -27.73 -13.92 3.95
N ALA A 200 -26.55 -14.45 4.32
CA ALA A 200 -26.18 -15.84 4.09
C ALA A 200 -27.10 -16.82 4.85
N MET A 201 -27.44 -16.51 6.11
CA MET A 201 -28.36 -17.30 6.93
C MET A 201 -29.76 -17.35 6.34
N THR A 202 -30.31 -16.17 6.01
CA THR A 202 -31.63 -16.05 5.39
C THR A 202 -31.69 -16.82 4.07
N ALA A 203 -30.67 -16.67 3.21
CA ALA A 203 -30.60 -17.38 1.94
C ALA A 203 -30.47 -18.91 2.11
N GLY A 204 -29.87 -19.36 3.21
CA GLY A 204 -29.79 -20.77 3.59
C GLY A 204 -31.01 -21.32 4.33
N GLY A 205 -31.96 -20.47 4.71
CA GLY A 205 -33.19 -20.83 5.42
C GLY A 205 -33.09 -20.83 6.95
N ASP A 206 -31.98 -20.34 7.51
CA ASP A 206 -31.79 -20.16 8.95
C ASP A 206 -32.29 -18.77 9.40
N ASP A 207 -32.65 -18.63 10.68
CA ASP A 207 -33.09 -17.36 11.29
C ASP A 207 -31.89 -16.57 11.83
N PRO A 208 -31.50 -15.43 11.22
CA PRO A 208 -30.33 -14.67 11.64
C PRO A 208 -30.39 -14.17 13.09
N SER A 209 -31.59 -13.94 13.63
CA SER A 209 -31.76 -13.40 15.00
C SER A 209 -31.28 -14.36 16.09
N GLN A 210 -30.98 -15.61 15.73
CA GLN A 210 -30.43 -16.62 16.62
C GLN A 210 -28.90 -16.56 16.73
N PHE A 211 -28.22 -15.77 15.89
CA PHE A 211 -26.77 -15.73 15.81
C PHE A 211 -26.19 -14.31 15.69
N VAL A 212 -26.88 -13.42 14.96
CA VAL A 212 -26.45 -12.03 14.73
C VAL A 212 -27.20 -11.09 15.67
N TYR A 213 -26.47 -10.19 16.33
CA TYR A 213 -27.02 -9.28 17.34
C TYR A 213 -26.57 -7.83 17.09
N PRO A 214 -27.42 -6.83 17.40
CA PRO A 214 -27.04 -5.42 17.30
C PRO A 214 -26.17 -4.98 18.49
N ALA A 215 -25.59 -3.78 18.41
CA ALA A 215 -24.94 -3.12 19.53
C ALA A 215 -25.90 -3.01 20.74
N PRO A 216 -25.40 -3.14 21.98
CA PRO A 216 -23.98 -3.29 22.36
C PRO A 216 -23.57 -4.76 22.60
N LEU A 217 -24.24 -5.74 21.96
CA LEU A 217 -23.93 -7.15 22.18
C LEU A 217 -22.72 -7.57 21.34
N ASP A 218 -21.67 -7.97 22.03
CA ASP A 218 -20.41 -8.41 21.44
C ASP A 218 -20.46 -9.89 21.00
N TRP A 219 -21.22 -10.14 19.93
CA TRP A 219 -21.48 -11.49 19.45
C TRP A 219 -20.42 -12.02 18.48
N PHE A 220 -19.78 -11.09 17.75
CA PHE A 220 -18.78 -11.41 16.75
C PHE A 220 -17.36 -11.18 17.28
N HIS A 221 -17.13 -10.08 18.00
CA HIS A 221 -15.82 -9.73 18.56
C HIS A 221 -14.74 -9.78 17.47
N ASN A 222 -14.84 -8.89 16.48
CA ASN A 222 -13.82 -8.75 15.44
C ASN A 222 -12.52 -8.23 16.06
N ASN A 223 -11.43 -8.95 15.84
CA ASN A 223 -10.15 -8.68 16.49
C ASN A 223 -8.91 -8.80 15.58
N ALA A 224 -9.14 -9.04 14.30
CA ALA A 224 -8.13 -9.01 13.25
C ALA A 224 -8.81 -9.08 11.89
N VAL A 225 -8.21 -8.41 10.91
CA VAL A 225 -8.58 -8.52 9.50
C VAL A 225 -7.31 -8.49 8.64
N THR A 226 -7.28 -9.31 7.60
CA THR A 226 -6.18 -9.29 6.63
C THR A 226 -6.68 -9.38 5.20
N TYR A 227 -6.10 -8.57 4.33
CA TYR A 227 -6.33 -8.65 2.89
C TYR A 227 -5.38 -9.65 2.25
N ASN A 228 -5.92 -10.61 1.51
CA ASN A 228 -5.14 -11.54 0.71
C ASN A 228 -5.16 -11.12 -0.77
N ARG A 229 -4.00 -10.65 -1.25
CA ARG A 229 -3.83 -10.22 -2.64
C ARG A 229 -3.93 -11.37 -3.64
N ALA A 230 -3.54 -12.59 -3.26
CA ALA A 230 -3.45 -13.70 -4.20
C ALA A 230 -4.81 -14.10 -4.80
N ASP A 231 -5.90 -13.84 -4.08
CA ASP A 231 -7.24 -14.23 -4.51
C ASP A 231 -8.31 -13.15 -4.25
N ASP A 232 -7.87 -11.89 -4.13
CA ASP A 232 -8.69 -10.69 -3.86
C ASP A 232 -9.73 -10.93 -2.76
N SER A 233 -9.26 -11.31 -1.56
CA SER A 233 -10.14 -11.67 -0.45
C SER A 233 -9.81 -10.96 0.85
N LEU A 234 -10.81 -10.87 1.73
CA LEU A 234 -10.71 -10.32 3.07
C LEU A 234 -10.94 -11.45 4.07
N ILE A 235 -9.98 -11.73 4.95
CA ILE A 235 -10.11 -12.74 6.00
C ILE A 235 -10.29 -12.02 7.32
N VAL A 236 -11.42 -12.29 7.97
CA VAL A 236 -11.85 -11.63 9.19
C VAL A 236 -11.85 -12.63 10.33
N SER A 237 -11.22 -12.27 11.45
CA SER A 237 -11.24 -13.04 12.68
C SER A 237 -12.38 -12.58 13.59
N SER A 238 -13.18 -13.55 14.03
CA SER A 238 -14.11 -13.44 15.14
C SER A 238 -13.57 -14.26 16.31
N ARG A 239 -13.27 -13.59 17.43
CA ARG A 239 -12.83 -14.24 18.67
C ARG A 239 -13.88 -15.21 19.20
N GLU A 240 -15.15 -14.87 19.03
CA GLU A 240 -16.26 -15.68 19.53
C GLU A 240 -16.54 -16.90 18.63
N SER A 241 -16.33 -16.77 17.32
CA SER A 241 -16.85 -17.73 16.35
C SER A 241 -15.75 -18.51 15.62
N PHE A 242 -15.08 -17.85 14.67
CA PHE A 242 -14.30 -18.47 13.60
C PHE A 242 -13.50 -17.41 12.84
N LEU A 243 -12.72 -17.86 11.87
CA LEU A 243 -12.29 -17.04 10.73
C LEU A 243 -13.30 -17.14 9.59
N ILE A 244 -13.59 -16.03 8.93
CA ILE A 244 -14.45 -15.96 7.76
C ILE A 244 -13.73 -15.23 6.62
N CYS A 245 -13.71 -15.85 5.44
CA CYS A 245 -13.14 -15.25 4.25
C CYS A 245 -14.24 -14.76 3.33
N LEU A 246 -14.09 -13.52 2.88
CA LEU A 246 -15.00 -12.82 2.00
C LEU A 246 -14.30 -12.53 0.69
N ASP A 247 -15.03 -12.68 -0.41
CA ASP A 247 -14.64 -12.05 -1.67
C ASP A 247 -14.58 -10.54 -1.46
N TYR A 248 -13.43 -9.93 -1.75
CA TYR A 248 -13.19 -8.53 -1.43
C TYR A 248 -14.23 -7.64 -2.11
N SER A 249 -14.52 -7.89 -3.39
CA SER A 249 -15.38 -7.07 -4.24
C SER A 249 -16.87 -7.21 -3.90
N THR A 250 -17.35 -8.42 -3.66
CA THR A 250 -18.78 -8.71 -3.50
C THR A 250 -19.22 -8.88 -2.04
N GLY A 251 -18.28 -9.15 -1.12
CA GLY A 251 -18.59 -9.52 0.26
C GLY A 251 -19.17 -10.93 0.42
N ALA A 252 -19.15 -11.74 -0.66
CA ALA A 252 -19.65 -13.12 -0.60
C ALA A 252 -18.73 -14.00 0.27
N ILE A 253 -19.32 -14.84 1.13
CA ILE A 253 -18.56 -15.79 1.95
C ILE A 253 -17.93 -16.85 1.05
N LYS A 254 -16.59 -16.92 1.05
CA LYS A 254 -15.81 -17.93 0.34
C LYS A 254 -15.67 -19.19 1.20
N TRP A 255 -15.27 -19.02 2.46
CA TRP A 255 -15.11 -20.12 3.42
C TRP A 255 -15.15 -19.61 4.87
N ILE A 256 -15.36 -20.54 5.80
CA ILE A 256 -15.29 -20.35 7.25
C ILE A 256 -14.33 -21.40 7.82
N MET A 257 -13.44 -21.01 8.73
CA MET A 257 -12.54 -21.91 9.44
C MET A 257 -12.63 -21.69 10.94
N GLY A 258 -13.00 -22.72 11.70
CA GLY A 258 -13.09 -22.59 13.16
C GLY A 258 -13.58 -23.87 13.82
N ASP A 259 -13.66 -23.83 15.14
CA ASP A 259 -14.15 -24.94 15.96
C ASP A 259 -15.63 -25.24 15.67
N THR A 260 -15.88 -26.41 15.09
CA THR A 260 -17.20 -26.89 14.68
C THR A 260 -18.06 -27.41 15.84
N THR A 261 -17.55 -27.39 17.08
CA THR A 261 -18.34 -27.75 18.28
C THR A 261 -19.11 -26.55 18.87
N LYS A 262 -18.87 -25.34 18.35
CA LYS A 262 -19.57 -24.11 18.70
C LYS A 262 -20.94 -23.98 18.03
N LYS A 263 -21.81 -23.13 18.61
CA LYS A 263 -23.18 -22.85 18.13
C LYS A 263 -23.27 -22.51 16.65
N TRP A 264 -22.32 -21.76 16.08
CA TRP A 264 -22.36 -21.35 14.67
C TRP A 264 -22.48 -22.52 13.68
N TYR A 265 -21.94 -23.69 14.04
CA TYR A 265 -21.95 -24.88 13.19
C TYR A 265 -23.30 -25.62 13.21
N GLU A 266 -24.20 -25.27 14.14
CA GLU A 266 -25.57 -25.81 14.16
C GLU A 266 -26.45 -25.24 13.04
N PHE A 267 -26.02 -24.16 12.38
CA PHE A 267 -26.72 -23.51 11.27
C PHE A 267 -26.23 -24.05 9.92
N PRO A 268 -27.02 -24.87 9.20
CA PRO A 268 -26.62 -25.41 7.90
C PRO A 268 -26.25 -24.33 6.88
N SER A 269 -26.82 -23.14 6.99
CA SER A 269 -26.51 -21.99 6.12
C SER A 269 -25.06 -21.52 6.26
N LEU A 270 -24.44 -21.69 7.44
CA LEU A 270 -23.05 -21.32 7.72
C LEU A 270 -22.13 -22.53 7.63
N ALA A 271 -22.54 -23.68 8.17
CA ALA A 271 -21.76 -24.92 8.17
C ALA A 271 -21.35 -25.38 6.76
N LYS A 272 -22.15 -25.07 5.73
CA LYS A 272 -21.80 -25.35 4.33
C LYS A 272 -20.53 -24.65 3.81
N PHE A 273 -20.10 -23.57 4.47
CA PHE A 273 -18.87 -22.85 4.16
C PHE A 273 -17.68 -23.32 5.00
N ALA A 274 -17.87 -24.27 5.93
CA ALA A 274 -16.82 -24.71 6.84
C ALA A 274 -15.74 -25.52 6.12
N LEU A 275 -14.48 -25.08 6.22
CA LEU A 275 -13.32 -25.87 5.83
C LEU A 275 -13.24 -27.13 6.68
N THR A 276 -12.87 -28.24 6.05
CA THR A 276 -12.58 -29.48 6.78
C THR A 276 -11.15 -29.42 7.33
N MET A 277 -11.00 -29.59 8.65
CA MET A 277 -9.68 -29.74 9.24
C MET A 277 -9.04 -31.07 8.82
N ALA A 278 -7.82 -31.02 8.30
CA ALA A 278 -7.07 -32.22 7.95
C ALA A 278 -6.77 -33.06 9.20
N SER A 279 -6.56 -34.37 9.00
CA SER A 279 -6.25 -35.28 10.10
C SER A 279 -4.98 -34.85 10.83
N GLY A 280 -5.08 -34.59 12.13
CA GLY A 280 -3.97 -34.15 12.98
C GLY A 280 -3.83 -32.64 13.10
N SER A 281 -4.61 -31.86 12.35
CA SER A 281 -4.70 -30.41 12.51
C SER A 281 -5.75 -30.04 13.56
N LEU A 282 -5.56 -28.92 14.25
CA LEU A 282 -6.51 -28.39 15.22
C LEU A 282 -7.19 -27.13 14.65
N PRO A 283 -8.48 -26.88 14.94
CA PRO A 283 -9.07 -25.60 14.61
C PRO A 283 -8.56 -24.51 15.57
N PRO A 284 -8.48 -23.25 15.09
CA PRO A 284 -8.25 -22.11 15.98
C PRO A 284 -9.43 -21.90 16.93
N ILE A 285 -9.13 -21.45 18.16
CA ILE A 285 -10.11 -21.15 19.20
C ILE A 285 -9.77 -19.81 19.84
N GLY A 286 -10.64 -18.82 19.67
CA GLY A 286 -10.43 -17.50 20.28
C GLY A 286 -9.28 -16.73 19.64
N GLN A 287 -8.99 -17.03 18.38
CA GLN A 287 -7.78 -16.60 17.67
C GLN A 287 -7.68 -15.10 17.43
N HIS A 288 -6.45 -14.63 17.27
CA HIS A 288 -6.06 -13.24 17.01
C HIS A 288 -5.00 -13.16 15.90
N SER A 289 -4.66 -11.94 15.48
CA SER A 289 -3.49 -11.63 14.65
C SER A 289 -3.39 -12.50 13.40
N THR A 290 -4.44 -12.44 12.58
CA THR A 290 -4.49 -13.19 11.33
C THR A 290 -3.69 -12.47 10.25
N SER A 291 -2.81 -13.19 9.56
CA SER A 291 -1.99 -12.66 8.46
C SER A 291 -1.71 -13.74 7.40
N ILE A 292 -1.24 -13.32 6.23
CA ILE A 292 -0.77 -14.22 5.18
C ILE A 292 0.75 -14.27 5.21
N ALA A 293 1.30 -15.46 5.40
CA ALA A 293 2.74 -15.73 5.41
C ALA A 293 3.35 -15.62 3.99
N PHE A 294 4.68 -15.59 3.91
CA PHE A 294 5.40 -15.47 2.62
C PHE A 294 5.11 -16.64 1.66
N ASP A 295 4.81 -17.81 2.21
CA ASP A 295 4.44 -19.03 1.49
C ASP A 295 2.95 -19.09 1.11
N GLN A 296 2.19 -18.00 1.33
CA GLN A 296 0.75 -17.88 1.14
C GLN A 296 -0.10 -18.70 2.12
N ASP A 297 0.52 -19.29 3.13
CA ASP A 297 -0.22 -19.97 4.19
C ASP A 297 -0.81 -18.95 5.18
N LEU A 298 -1.91 -19.33 5.83
CA LEU A 298 -2.61 -18.50 6.81
C LEU A 298 -1.93 -18.63 8.17
N LEU A 299 -1.42 -17.52 8.71
CA LEU A 299 -0.78 -17.44 10.02
C LEU A 299 -1.71 -16.76 11.02
N LEU A 300 -1.81 -17.31 12.22
CA LEU A 300 -2.63 -16.75 13.30
C LEU A 300 -2.11 -17.15 14.67
N PHE A 301 -2.57 -16.43 15.69
CA PHE A 301 -2.39 -16.83 17.07
C PHE A 301 -3.64 -17.56 17.58
N ASP A 302 -3.50 -18.81 18.02
CA ASP A 302 -4.58 -19.60 18.63
C ASP A 302 -4.48 -19.52 20.16
N ASP A 303 -5.23 -18.59 20.74
CA ASP A 303 -5.28 -18.34 22.19
C ASP A 303 -5.78 -19.55 22.98
N GLY A 304 -6.68 -20.33 22.39
CA GLY A 304 -7.24 -21.54 22.98
C GLY A 304 -8.44 -21.31 23.89
N PHE A 305 -8.91 -20.07 24.04
CA PHE A 305 -9.98 -19.72 24.98
C PHE A 305 -11.37 -19.79 24.32
N PHE A 306 -12.24 -20.63 24.90
CA PHE A 306 -13.60 -20.86 24.38
C PHE A 306 -14.42 -19.56 24.25
N SER A 307 -15.52 -19.63 23.49
CA SER A 307 -16.41 -18.50 23.25
C SER A 307 -17.13 -18.04 24.52
N SER A 308 -17.06 -16.76 24.85
CA SER A 308 -17.80 -16.17 25.96
C SER A 308 -19.28 -15.92 25.62
N PHE A 309 -19.61 -15.90 24.33
CA PHE A 309 -20.94 -15.54 23.83
C PHE A 309 -21.75 -16.73 23.30
N GLN A 310 -21.12 -17.67 22.57
CA GLN A 310 -21.82 -18.79 21.97
C GLN A 310 -22.23 -19.85 23.00
N ASN A 311 -23.36 -20.51 22.74
CA ASN A 311 -23.83 -21.65 23.51
C ASN A 311 -24.39 -22.73 22.56
N PRO A 312 -23.70 -23.87 22.35
CA PRO A 312 -22.47 -24.29 23.05
C PRO A 312 -21.25 -23.38 22.75
N PRO A 313 -20.35 -23.17 23.73
CA PRO A 313 -19.20 -22.27 23.61
C PRO A 313 -18.01 -22.86 22.82
N GLY A 314 -18.09 -24.15 22.49
CA GLY A 314 -17.02 -24.90 21.83
C GLY A 314 -15.98 -25.49 22.78
N GLU A 315 -14.89 -25.95 22.19
CA GLU A 315 -13.73 -26.52 22.86
C GLU A 315 -12.93 -25.44 23.62
N ASN A 316 -12.19 -25.89 24.63
CA ASN A 316 -11.27 -25.05 25.40
C ASN A 316 -9.90 -25.72 25.52
N ARG A 317 -8.84 -24.97 25.23
CA ARG A 317 -7.46 -25.46 25.30
C ARG A 317 -6.74 -24.80 26.46
N THR A 318 -5.93 -25.58 27.17
CA THR A 318 -5.20 -25.12 28.37
C THR A 318 -3.86 -24.45 28.05
N TYR A 319 -3.57 -24.25 26.77
CA TYR A 319 -2.35 -23.64 26.26
C TYR A 319 -2.67 -22.85 24.99
N SER A 320 -1.81 -21.91 24.67
CA SER A 320 -1.93 -21.05 23.49
C SER A 320 -0.80 -21.33 22.53
N SER A 321 -1.04 -21.15 21.23
CA SER A 321 -0.05 -21.47 20.21
C SER A 321 -0.21 -20.61 18.96
N PRO A 322 0.87 -19.97 18.48
CA PRO A 322 0.97 -19.58 17.08
C PRO A 322 0.79 -20.80 16.15
N ARG A 323 -0.03 -20.67 15.11
CA ARG A 323 -0.31 -21.75 14.15
C ARG A 323 -0.32 -21.21 12.73
N LYS A 324 0.17 -22.03 11.79
CA LYS A 324 0.14 -21.75 10.36
C LYS A 324 -0.60 -22.87 9.62
N TYR A 325 -1.51 -22.48 8.74
CA TYR A 325 -2.38 -23.38 7.98
C TYR A 325 -2.19 -23.22 6.48
N GLN A 326 -1.90 -24.32 5.82
CA GLN A 326 -2.03 -24.42 4.38
C GLN A 326 -3.49 -24.69 4.01
N LEU A 327 -4.04 -23.84 3.15
CA LEU A 327 -5.41 -23.96 2.67
C LEU A 327 -5.42 -24.60 1.28
N ASN A 328 -6.10 -25.73 1.15
CA ASN A 328 -6.40 -26.34 -0.14
C ASN A 328 -7.86 -26.08 -0.46
N LEU A 329 -8.11 -24.92 -1.07
CA LEU A 329 -9.45 -24.44 -1.42
C LEU A 329 -9.91 -25.11 -2.71
N THR A 330 -11.17 -25.50 -2.75
CA THR A 330 -11.82 -26.01 -3.96
C THR A 330 -12.40 -24.88 -4.78
N ASP A 331 -12.65 -25.15 -6.06
CA ASP A 331 -13.29 -24.19 -6.97
C ASP A 331 -14.58 -23.63 -6.31
N PRO A 332 -14.70 -22.30 -6.15
CA PRO A 332 -15.84 -21.68 -5.45
C PRO A 332 -17.18 -21.92 -6.16
N SER A 333 -17.19 -22.41 -7.41
CA SER A 333 -18.40 -22.89 -8.09
C SER A 333 -18.91 -24.23 -7.55
N VAL A 334 -18.12 -24.95 -6.75
CA VAL A 334 -18.48 -26.23 -6.13
C VAL A 334 -19.10 -25.97 -4.76
N PHE A 335 -20.43 -25.84 -4.75
CA PHE A 335 -21.19 -25.55 -3.53
C PHE A 335 -21.09 -26.66 -2.46
N GLY A 336 -20.89 -26.26 -1.20
CA GLY A 336 -20.90 -27.16 -0.05
C GLY A 336 -19.61 -27.96 0.18
N ASN A 337 -18.56 -27.66 -0.58
CA ASN A 337 -17.22 -28.13 -0.31
C ASN A 337 -16.26 -26.95 -0.49
N PRO A 338 -15.88 -26.26 0.60
CA PRO A 338 -14.98 -25.11 0.53
C PRO A 338 -13.49 -25.50 0.52
N GLY A 339 -13.18 -26.76 0.84
CA GLY A 339 -11.82 -27.29 0.85
C GLY A 339 -11.35 -27.75 2.23
N THR A 340 -10.03 -27.87 2.38
CA THR A 340 -9.38 -28.38 3.61
C THR A 340 -8.33 -27.42 4.14
N ALA A 341 -8.28 -27.28 5.46
CA ALA A 341 -7.21 -26.57 6.16
C ALA A 341 -6.27 -27.58 6.84
N THR A 342 -4.97 -27.47 6.55
CA THR A 342 -3.94 -28.32 7.13
C THR A 342 -2.99 -27.47 7.96
N GLU A 343 -2.90 -27.74 9.26
CA GLU A 343 -1.87 -27.15 10.11
C GLU A 343 -0.50 -27.69 9.67
N VAL A 344 0.37 -26.79 9.21
CA VAL A 344 1.71 -27.11 8.69
C VAL A 344 2.83 -26.69 9.64
N TRP A 345 2.54 -25.80 10.59
CA TRP A 345 3.47 -25.37 11.62
C TRP A 345 2.73 -24.87 12.85
N ASN A 346 3.32 -25.08 14.03
CA ASN A 346 2.85 -24.54 15.30
C ASN A 346 4.03 -24.25 16.24
N TYR A 347 3.78 -23.44 17.27
CA TYR A 347 4.71 -23.19 18.37
C TYR A 347 4.01 -23.32 19.72
N GLU A 348 3.97 -24.53 20.27
CA GLU A 348 3.15 -24.81 21.47
C GLU A 348 3.90 -24.66 22.80
N GLN A 349 5.22 -24.43 22.76
CA GLN A 349 6.09 -24.37 23.96
C GLN A 349 5.84 -25.49 24.98
N ASN A 350 5.82 -26.74 24.52
CA ASN A 350 5.48 -27.91 25.35
C ASN A 350 4.11 -27.81 26.06
N GLN A 351 3.21 -26.97 25.54
CA GLN A 351 1.88 -26.71 26.05
C GLN A 351 1.88 -26.14 27.47
N THR A 352 2.92 -25.37 27.84
CA THR A 352 3.05 -24.81 29.20
C THR A 352 2.63 -23.35 29.33
N ILE A 353 2.46 -22.63 28.22
CA ILE A 353 2.06 -21.23 28.23
C ILE A 353 0.58 -21.12 27.84
N THR A 354 -0.16 -20.35 28.63
CA THR A 354 -1.53 -19.94 28.34
C THR A 354 -1.57 -18.42 28.31
N SER A 355 -2.09 -17.86 27.22
CA SER A 355 -2.38 -16.45 27.01
C SER A 355 -3.75 -16.41 26.32
N PRO A 356 -4.84 -16.30 27.09
CA PRO A 356 -6.18 -16.62 26.60
C PRO A 356 -6.80 -15.56 25.69
N ILE A 357 -6.13 -14.43 25.48
CA ILE A 357 -6.63 -13.28 24.71
C ILE A 357 -5.46 -12.46 24.13
N CYS A 358 -5.78 -11.63 23.13
CA CYS A 358 -5.02 -10.48 22.64
C CYS A 358 -3.64 -10.77 22.01
N SER A 359 -3.22 -12.02 21.96
CA SER A 359 -1.85 -12.38 21.60
C SER A 359 -1.63 -12.29 20.08
N SER A 360 -0.37 -12.25 19.64
CA SER A 360 -0.08 -12.08 18.21
C SER A 360 1.13 -12.84 17.71
N ILE A 361 1.14 -13.05 16.40
CA ILE A 361 2.25 -13.65 15.66
C ILE A 361 2.36 -13.02 14.27
N TYR A 362 3.57 -12.63 13.91
CA TYR A 362 3.88 -12.13 12.56
C TYR A 362 5.15 -12.76 12.01
N GLU A 363 5.15 -13.00 10.70
CA GLU A 363 6.32 -13.47 9.94
C GLU A 363 6.90 -12.29 9.16
N ASP A 364 8.13 -11.86 9.50
CA ASP A 364 8.80 -10.70 8.89
C ASP A 364 9.60 -11.07 7.62
N ALA A 365 10.19 -12.26 7.65
CA ALA A 365 10.81 -12.95 6.53
C ALA A 365 10.51 -14.43 6.67
N PRO A 366 10.69 -15.28 5.64
CA PRO A 366 10.37 -16.70 5.74
C PRO A 366 10.92 -17.35 7.02
N LEU A 367 10.02 -17.85 7.85
CA LEU A 367 10.27 -18.49 9.14
C LEU A 367 10.88 -17.60 10.24
N ASN A 368 10.95 -16.28 10.06
CA ASN A 368 11.35 -15.31 11.07
C ASN A 368 10.11 -14.74 11.76
N TYR A 369 9.93 -15.09 13.03
CA TYR A 369 8.69 -14.82 13.74
C TYR A 369 8.87 -13.89 14.93
N LEU A 370 7.97 -12.93 15.06
CA LEU A 370 7.73 -12.21 16.31
C LEU A 370 6.49 -12.80 16.99
N ILE A 371 6.63 -13.28 18.22
CA ILE A 371 5.51 -13.80 19.02
C ILE A 371 5.32 -12.92 20.25
N ASP A 372 4.07 -12.52 20.47
CA ASP A 372 3.62 -11.73 21.62
C ASP A 372 2.50 -12.48 22.36
N TYR A 373 2.81 -12.95 23.57
CA TYR A 373 1.84 -13.46 24.51
C TYR A 373 1.39 -12.31 25.43
N ALA A 374 0.23 -11.72 25.13
CA ALA A 374 -0.23 -10.51 25.80
C ALA A 374 -0.64 -10.71 27.27
N PHE A 375 -1.11 -11.91 27.66
CA PHE A 375 -1.73 -12.15 28.96
C PHE A 375 -1.40 -13.53 29.56
N VAL A 376 -0.12 -13.80 29.77
CA VAL A 376 0.41 -15.06 30.27
C VAL A 376 -0.13 -15.41 31.66
N GLY A 377 -0.64 -16.64 31.79
CA GLY A 377 -1.29 -17.18 32.98
C GLY A 377 -2.77 -16.78 33.13
N GLY A 378 -3.24 -15.91 32.24
CA GLY A 378 -4.64 -15.52 32.11
C GLY A 378 -5.23 -14.89 33.37
N PHE A 379 -6.56 -14.98 33.49
CA PHE A 379 -7.37 -14.37 34.56
C PHE A 379 -7.05 -14.85 35.98
N THR A 380 -6.24 -15.90 36.13
CA THR A 380 -5.88 -16.49 37.43
C THR A 380 -4.48 -16.14 37.90
N ALA A 381 -3.64 -15.57 37.04
CA ALA A 381 -2.29 -15.14 37.40
C ALA A 381 -2.32 -13.87 38.25
N THR A 382 -1.42 -13.78 39.22
CA THR A 382 -1.28 -12.60 40.10
C THR A 382 0.19 -12.41 40.50
N PRO A 383 0.91 -11.45 39.88
CA PRO A 383 0.49 -10.63 38.73
C PRO A 383 0.49 -11.45 37.42
N PRO A 384 -0.29 -11.04 36.41
CA PRO A 384 -0.15 -11.53 35.04
C PRO A 384 1.04 -10.85 34.33
N TYR A 385 1.49 -11.45 33.23
CA TYR A 385 2.62 -10.95 32.45
C TYR A 385 2.32 -10.91 30.96
N ALA A 386 2.96 -9.99 30.25
CA ALA A 386 3.09 -10.05 28.80
C ALA A 386 4.50 -10.56 28.45
N GLN A 387 4.63 -11.28 27.34
CA GLN A 387 5.87 -11.97 26.95
C GLN A 387 6.13 -11.80 25.45
N LEU A 388 7.28 -11.26 25.08
CA LEU A 388 7.67 -10.94 23.71
C LEU A 388 8.94 -11.70 23.33
N LEU A 389 8.91 -12.46 22.25
CA LEU A 389 10.07 -13.22 21.76
C LEU A 389 10.20 -13.19 20.24
N GLY A 390 11.44 -13.26 19.77
CA GLY A 390 11.77 -13.41 18.36
C GLY A 390 12.35 -14.80 18.07
N LEU A 391 11.88 -15.45 17.01
CA LEU A 391 12.43 -16.69 16.49
C LEU A 391 13.13 -16.45 15.15
N ASP A 392 14.35 -16.97 15.01
CA ASP A 392 15.01 -17.01 13.70
C ASP A 392 14.42 -18.12 12.80
N ALA A 393 14.82 -18.12 11.52
CA ALA A 393 14.39 -19.09 10.52
C ALA A 393 14.66 -20.57 10.87
N THR A 394 15.54 -20.85 11.86
CA THR A 394 15.82 -22.20 12.32
C THR A 394 15.00 -22.61 13.55
N GLY A 395 14.19 -21.69 14.08
CA GLY A 395 13.36 -21.87 15.26
C GLY A 395 14.08 -21.58 16.58
N ASN A 396 15.27 -20.97 16.56
CA ASN A 396 15.93 -20.57 17.80
C ASN A 396 15.33 -19.26 18.31
N THR A 397 15.11 -19.18 19.62
CA THR A 397 14.81 -17.92 20.28
C THR A 397 16.04 -17.01 20.21
N VAL A 398 15.88 -15.81 19.64
CA VAL A 398 16.93 -14.79 19.52
C VAL A 398 16.91 -13.86 20.72
N PHE A 399 15.73 -13.42 21.16
CA PHE A 399 15.50 -12.65 22.38
C PHE A 399 14.19 -13.11 23.05
N TYR A 400 14.05 -12.88 24.36
CA TYR A 400 12.83 -13.19 25.10
C TYR A 400 12.70 -12.29 26.34
N TYR A 401 11.68 -11.41 26.32
CA TYR A 401 11.41 -10.45 27.38
C TYR A 401 10.03 -10.67 27.99
N GLN A 402 9.92 -10.36 29.28
CA GLN A 402 8.68 -10.42 30.03
C GLN A 402 8.43 -9.07 30.72
N TYR A 403 7.20 -8.59 30.59
CA TYR A 403 6.72 -7.33 31.15
C TYR A 403 5.57 -7.59 32.11
N ALA A 404 5.46 -6.76 33.16
CA ALA A 404 4.23 -6.73 33.93
C ALA A 404 3.12 -6.22 33.01
N THR A 405 1.93 -6.82 33.10
CA THR A 405 0.77 -6.37 32.35
C THR A 405 -0.44 -6.30 33.25
N ASN A 406 -1.37 -5.44 32.91
CA ASN A 406 -2.74 -5.51 33.37
C ASN A 406 -3.56 -5.86 32.13
N PHE A 407 -4.19 -7.04 32.11
CA PHE A 407 -4.89 -7.52 30.92
C PHE A 407 -3.96 -7.48 29.68
N CYS A 408 -4.36 -6.82 28.60
CA CYS A 408 -3.61 -6.71 27.34
C CYS A 408 -2.90 -5.36 27.19
N ASP A 409 -2.57 -4.66 28.28
CA ASP A 409 -2.14 -3.26 28.18
C ASP A 409 -0.66 -3.09 27.80
N THR A 410 0.23 -4.06 28.06
CA THR A 410 1.69 -3.81 27.93
C THR A 410 2.33 -4.30 26.63
N ALA A 411 2.17 -5.58 26.27
CA ALA A 411 2.51 -6.04 24.92
C ALA A 411 1.24 -6.59 24.30
N TYR A 412 0.83 -5.94 23.23
CA TYR A 412 -0.41 -6.22 22.53
C TYR A 412 -0.16 -6.05 21.05
N ASN A 413 -0.49 -7.10 20.30
CA ASN A 413 -0.49 -7.10 18.85
C ASN A 413 0.79 -6.47 18.24
N SER A 414 1.93 -6.94 18.73
CA SER A 414 3.25 -6.41 18.42
C SER A 414 3.71 -6.85 17.02
N LEU A 415 4.29 -5.92 16.26
CA LEU A 415 4.70 -6.11 14.86
C LEU A 415 6.21 -5.90 14.68
N PRO A 416 6.89 -6.73 13.87
CA PRO A 416 8.24 -6.42 13.41
C PRO A 416 8.20 -5.21 12.47
N ILE A 417 9.18 -4.31 12.60
CA ILE A 417 9.33 -3.14 11.72
C ILE A 417 10.80 -2.89 11.38
N HIS A 418 11.01 -2.15 10.29
CA HIS A 418 12.35 -1.83 9.78
C HIS A 418 12.62 -0.32 9.81
N LEU A 419 13.06 0.21 10.96
CA LEU A 419 13.44 1.63 11.04
C LEU A 419 14.67 1.96 10.18
N GLU A 420 15.52 0.96 9.91
CA GLU A 420 16.64 1.03 8.99
C GLU A 420 16.20 1.23 7.53
N ASN A 421 14.99 0.79 7.19
CA ASN A 421 14.37 1.00 5.89
C ASN A 421 13.43 2.21 5.90
N SER A 422 13.27 2.91 7.03
CA SER A 422 12.48 4.13 7.11
C SER A 422 13.08 5.19 6.19
N LYS A 423 12.33 5.50 5.15
CA LYS A 423 12.55 6.67 4.30
C LYS A 423 11.68 7.78 4.85
N PHE A 424 12.22 9.00 4.94
CA PHE A 424 11.35 10.15 5.07
C PHE A 424 10.35 10.08 3.92
N PRO A 425 9.04 10.07 4.19
CA PRO A 425 8.02 9.83 3.17
C PRO A 425 8.28 10.83 2.04
N VAL A 426 8.83 10.30 0.97
CA VAL A 426 8.73 10.91 -0.32
C VAL A 426 7.31 10.53 -0.73
N ILE A 427 6.57 11.58 -1.04
CA ILE A 427 5.25 11.58 -1.66
C ILE A 427 5.02 10.29 -2.48
N PRO A 428 3.87 9.60 -2.42
CA PRO A 428 3.66 8.33 -3.15
C PRO A 428 4.05 8.41 -4.62
N ALA A 429 4.30 7.24 -5.23
CA ALA A 429 4.75 7.10 -6.60
C ALA A 429 3.97 8.02 -7.54
N ARG A 430 4.71 8.75 -8.35
CA ARG A 430 4.15 9.62 -9.36
C ARG A 430 4.84 9.33 -10.66
N ALA A 431 4.04 9.10 -11.69
CA ALA A 431 4.47 9.47 -13.02
C ALA A 431 4.59 11.01 -13.03
N LEU A 432 5.77 11.49 -12.63
CA LEU A 432 6.02 12.93 -12.42
C LEU A 432 5.84 13.70 -13.73
N ASN A 433 6.11 13.04 -14.87
CA ASN A 433 6.11 13.66 -16.17
C ASN A 433 5.53 12.75 -17.27
N ILE A 434 4.93 13.41 -18.28
CA ILE A 434 4.84 12.86 -19.64
C ILE A 434 6.12 13.30 -20.34
N SER A 435 6.85 12.41 -21.02
CA SER A 435 7.96 12.81 -21.89
C SER A 435 7.96 11.93 -23.12
N THR A 436 7.33 12.40 -24.20
CA THR A 436 7.19 11.60 -25.42
C THR A 436 7.92 12.23 -26.58
N ARG A 437 8.91 11.51 -27.12
CA ARG A 437 9.56 11.84 -28.38
C ARG A 437 8.84 11.13 -29.51
N GLY A 438 8.40 11.90 -30.49
CA GLY A 438 7.69 11.36 -31.65
C GLY A 438 7.83 12.25 -32.87
N ASN A 439 7.42 11.71 -34.03
CA ASN A 439 7.29 12.50 -35.25
C ASN A 439 6.01 13.35 -35.16
N ILE A 440 6.15 14.67 -35.22
CA ILE A 440 5.05 15.64 -35.15
C ILE A 440 4.75 16.13 -36.57
N GLY A 441 3.50 16.04 -36.99
CA GLY A 441 3.00 16.53 -38.29
C GLY A 441 1.67 17.28 -38.19
N PRO A 442 1.12 17.75 -39.33
CA PRO A 442 -0.15 18.44 -39.36
C PRO A 442 -1.35 17.48 -39.29
N GLY A 443 -2.50 17.97 -38.80
CA GLY A 443 -3.75 17.20 -38.82
C GLY A 443 -3.69 15.96 -37.92
N ASP A 444 -4.01 14.80 -38.49
CA ASP A 444 -4.05 13.53 -37.73
C ASP A 444 -2.66 13.08 -37.24
N ASP A 445 -1.58 13.58 -37.85
CA ASP A 445 -0.17 13.33 -37.49
C ASP A 445 0.31 14.22 -36.32
N ALA A 446 -0.57 15.02 -35.70
CA ALA A 446 -0.24 15.75 -34.48
C ALA A 446 0.12 14.76 -33.34
N LEU A 447 1.14 15.11 -32.55
CA LEU A 447 1.48 14.35 -31.35
C LEU A 447 0.57 14.82 -30.22
N ILE A 448 -0.23 13.92 -29.66
CA ILE A 448 -1.24 14.26 -28.66
C ILE A 448 -0.91 13.55 -27.35
N GLY A 449 -0.51 14.31 -26.34
CA GLY A 449 -0.34 13.80 -24.97
C GLY A 449 -1.62 13.96 -24.17
N GLY A 450 -2.11 12.90 -23.54
CA GLY A 450 -3.27 12.91 -22.64
C GLY A 450 -2.86 12.64 -21.20
N PHE A 451 -3.52 13.31 -20.25
CA PHE A 451 -3.39 13.02 -18.82
C PHE A 451 -4.66 13.40 -18.07
N ILE A 452 -4.82 12.81 -16.89
CA ILE A 452 -5.88 13.13 -15.95
C ILE A 452 -5.27 13.78 -14.72
N VAL A 453 -5.84 14.90 -14.29
CA VAL A 453 -5.65 15.40 -12.92
C VAL A 453 -6.69 14.69 -12.05
N SER A 454 -6.24 13.75 -11.22
CA SER A 454 -7.07 13.07 -10.22
C SER A 454 -6.92 13.73 -8.85
N GLY A 455 -7.86 13.49 -7.94
CA GLY A 455 -7.88 14.06 -6.59
C GLY A 455 -8.92 15.15 -6.43
N THR A 456 -8.79 15.94 -5.35
CA THR A 456 -9.79 16.94 -4.95
C THR A 456 -9.33 18.38 -5.12
N GLU A 457 -8.05 18.60 -5.40
CA GLU A 457 -7.44 19.92 -5.54
C GLU A 457 -6.98 20.20 -6.97
N SER A 458 -6.81 21.48 -7.31
CA SER A 458 -6.22 21.87 -8.59
C SER A 458 -4.71 21.59 -8.61
N LYS A 459 -4.20 21.19 -9.77
CA LYS A 459 -2.80 20.82 -9.99
C LYS A 459 -2.08 21.87 -10.84
N LYS A 460 -0.94 22.36 -10.38
CA LYS A 460 -0.04 23.19 -11.20
C LYS A 460 0.87 22.31 -12.04
N VAL A 461 0.85 22.54 -13.35
CA VAL A 461 1.64 21.78 -14.33
C VAL A 461 2.43 22.72 -15.25
N ALA A 462 3.64 22.32 -15.64
CA ALA A 462 4.38 22.91 -16.76
C ALA A 462 4.20 22.03 -17.99
N LEU A 463 3.97 22.63 -19.15
CA LEU A 463 3.86 21.92 -20.43
C LEU A 463 4.86 22.53 -21.41
N ARG A 464 5.56 21.69 -22.19
CA ARG A 464 6.45 22.18 -23.24
C ARG A 464 6.54 21.25 -24.44
N VAL A 465 6.84 21.82 -25.60
CA VAL A 465 7.15 21.08 -26.82
C VAL A 465 8.48 21.58 -27.37
N LEU A 466 9.46 20.68 -27.41
CA LEU A 466 10.81 20.96 -27.88
C LEU A 466 11.00 20.42 -29.30
N GLY A 467 11.79 21.14 -30.09
CA GLY A 467 12.20 20.76 -31.42
C GLY A 467 13.67 21.12 -31.64
N PRO A 468 14.03 22.41 -31.82
CA PRO A 468 15.42 22.82 -31.99
C PRO A 468 16.34 22.54 -30.79
N SER A 469 15.82 22.48 -29.56
CA SER A 469 16.59 22.17 -28.35
C SER A 469 16.93 20.69 -28.21
N LEU A 470 16.39 19.81 -29.07
CA LEU A 470 16.79 18.41 -29.16
C LEU A 470 18.17 18.29 -29.84
N ASN A 471 19.21 18.78 -29.17
CA ASN A 471 20.59 18.74 -29.67
C ASN A 471 21.19 17.34 -29.46
N ILE A 472 20.67 16.38 -30.22
CA ILE A 472 21.03 14.97 -30.18
C ILE A 472 21.71 14.62 -31.50
N SER A 473 22.99 14.24 -31.45
CA SER A 473 23.88 14.08 -32.61
C SER A 473 23.43 13.03 -33.64
N TYR A 474 22.48 12.16 -33.29
CA TYR A 474 21.92 11.15 -34.18
C TYR A 474 20.56 11.51 -34.79
N LEU A 475 19.87 12.58 -34.33
CA LEU A 475 18.59 12.99 -34.93
C LEU A 475 18.82 13.82 -36.19
N THR A 476 18.21 13.39 -37.30
CA THR A 476 18.46 13.98 -38.63
C THR A 476 17.44 15.05 -39.05
N LYS A 477 16.28 15.16 -38.38
CA LYS A 477 15.22 16.13 -38.72
C LYS A 477 14.32 16.47 -37.51
N THR A 478 14.76 17.41 -36.67
CA THR A 478 13.94 17.94 -35.58
C THR A 478 12.86 18.90 -36.09
N LEU A 479 11.77 19.05 -35.33
CA LEU A 479 10.72 20.05 -35.59
C LEU A 479 11.32 21.45 -35.43
N HIS A 480 11.09 22.37 -36.38
CA HIS A 480 11.77 23.67 -36.37
C HIS A 480 11.03 24.70 -35.53
N ASP A 481 9.71 24.69 -35.56
CA ASP A 481 8.85 25.69 -34.92
C ASP A 481 7.64 24.98 -34.27
N PRO A 482 7.82 24.43 -33.04
CA PRO A 482 6.76 23.69 -32.36
C PRO A 482 5.69 24.62 -31.79
N VAL A 483 4.44 24.17 -31.88
CA VAL A 483 3.25 24.80 -31.34
C VAL A 483 2.49 23.77 -30.52
N PHE A 484 1.93 24.15 -29.37
CA PHE A 484 0.94 23.31 -28.70
C PHE A 484 -0.34 24.05 -28.37
N THR A 485 -1.43 23.29 -28.27
CA THR A 485 -2.70 23.72 -27.66
C THR A 485 -3.09 22.73 -26.56
N LEU A 486 -3.27 23.24 -25.33
CA LEU A 486 -3.85 22.49 -24.22
C LEU A 486 -5.37 22.58 -24.29
N ARG A 487 -6.07 21.45 -24.11
CA ARG A 487 -7.53 21.35 -24.14
C ARG A 487 -8.10 20.61 -22.93
N ASP A 488 -9.31 20.99 -22.54
CA ASP A 488 -10.14 20.26 -21.57
C ASP A 488 -10.89 19.08 -22.23
N SER A 489 -11.66 18.34 -21.43
CA SER A 489 -12.45 17.19 -21.88
C SER A 489 -13.58 17.54 -22.86
N ASP A 490 -14.05 18.78 -22.87
CA ASP A 490 -15.06 19.27 -23.82
C ASP A 490 -14.42 19.72 -25.15
N GLY A 491 -13.08 19.67 -25.23
CA GLY A 491 -12.29 20.07 -26.39
C GLY A 491 -12.04 21.57 -26.48
N ASN A 492 -12.38 22.37 -25.46
CA ASN A 492 -12.09 23.79 -25.44
C ASN A 492 -10.59 24.03 -25.27
N ALA A 493 -10.06 25.06 -25.92
CA ALA A 493 -8.66 25.44 -25.74
C ALA A 493 -8.48 26.23 -24.43
N ILE A 494 -7.59 25.73 -23.57
CA ILE A 494 -7.19 26.38 -22.31
C ILE A 494 -6.00 27.31 -22.55
N ALA A 495 -4.99 26.80 -23.25
CA ALA A 495 -3.76 27.54 -23.53
C ALA A 495 -3.23 27.18 -24.92
N THR A 496 -2.52 28.10 -25.57
CA THR A 496 -1.78 27.86 -26.80
C THR A 496 -0.50 28.67 -26.76
N ASN A 497 0.60 28.07 -27.19
CA ASN A 497 1.91 28.71 -27.18
C ASN A 497 2.74 28.22 -28.39
N ASP A 498 3.49 29.12 -29.01
CA ASP A 498 4.47 28.86 -30.06
C ASP A 498 5.81 29.58 -29.80
N SER A 499 5.98 30.19 -28.63
CA SER A 499 7.18 30.92 -28.19
C SER A 499 7.10 31.12 -26.69
N TRP A 500 7.88 30.35 -25.94
CA TRP A 500 7.80 30.31 -24.47
C TRP A 500 8.13 31.64 -23.80
N GLN A 501 8.97 32.47 -24.43
CA GLN A 501 9.36 33.77 -23.91
C GLN A 501 8.21 34.79 -23.88
N ASP A 502 7.18 34.55 -24.70
CA ASP A 502 5.98 35.38 -24.74
C ASP A 502 4.91 34.90 -23.74
N ASP A 503 5.14 33.77 -23.04
CA ASP A 503 4.23 33.27 -22.03
C ASP A 503 4.26 34.19 -20.78
N PRO A 504 3.09 34.58 -20.22
CA PRO A 504 3.04 35.39 -19.00
C PRO A 504 3.75 34.76 -17.79
N ARG A 505 4.02 33.45 -17.81
CA ARG A 505 4.69 32.69 -16.76
C ARG A 505 6.12 32.25 -17.16
N ALA A 506 6.73 32.90 -18.14
CA ALA A 506 8.12 32.62 -18.56
C ALA A 506 9.13 32.67 -17.40
N ASP A 507 9.00 33.64 -16.48
CA ASP A 507 9.85 33.74 -15.29
C ASP A 507 9.73 32.50 -14.38
N GLU A 508 8.53 31.91 -14.28
CA GLU A 508 8.28 30.72 -13.47
C GLU A 508 8.81 29.45 -14.16
N LEU A 509 8.78 29.37 -15.50
CA LEU A 509 9.47 28.32 -16.25
C LEU A 509 10.99 28.34 -15.99
N ILE A 510 11.61 29.52 -16.03
CA ILE A 510 13.05 29.72 -15.73
C ILE A 510 13.36 29.33 -14.28
N ALA A 511 12.53 29.77 -13.32
CA ALA A 511 12.73 29.49 -11.90
C ALA A 511 12.72 27.98 -11.59
N ASN A 512 11.99 27.20 -12.38
CA ASN A 512 11.93 25.74 -12.27
C ASN A 512 12.96 25.01 -13.16
N GLY A 513 13.79 25.74 -13.93
CA GLY A 513 14.76 25.15 -14.86
C GLY A 513 14.11 24.38 -16.03
N LEU A 514 12.89 24.77 -16.40
CA LEU A 514 12.10 24.12 -17.46
C LEU A 514 12.05 24.94 -18.75
N ASP A 515 12.72 26.09 -18.79
CA ASP A 515 12.79 26.96 -19.96
C ASP A 515 13.43 26.26 -21.17
N PRO A 516 12.74 26.24 -22.32
CA PRO A 516 13.34 25.78 -23.57
C PRO A 516 14.58 26.61 -23.95
N GLN A 517 15.62 25.96 -24.48
CA GLN A 517 16.86 26.66 -24.85
C GLN A 517 16.72 27.49 -26.13
N ASN A 518 15.72 27.19 -26.96
CA ASN A 518 15.45 27.92 -28.19
C ASN A 518 14.20 28.81 -28.04
N PRO A 519 14.25 30.09 -28.42
CA PRO A 519 13.13 31.01 -28.26
C PRO A 519 11.87 30.65 -29.08
N VAL A 520 11.99 29.86 -30.16
CA VAL A 520 10.81 29.45 -30.97
C VAL A 520 10.10 28.22 -30.43
N GLU A 521 10.50 27.72 -29.26
CA GLU A 521 9.86 26.56 -28.66
C GLU A 521 8.68 26.94 -27.77
N ALA A 522 7.69 26.05 -27.68
CA ALA A 522 6.47 26.32 -26.95
C ALA A 522 6.55 25.81 -25.52
N ALA A 523 6.20 26.64 -24.54
CA ALA A 523 6.01 26.21 -23.16
C ALA A 523 5.00 27.09 -22.40
N THR A 524 4.33 26.55 -21.39
CA THR A 524 3.45 27.29 -20.49
C THR A 524 3.42 26.63 -19.12
N ILE A 525 2.89 27.34 -18.12
CA ILE A 525 2.47 26.77 -16.85
C ILE A 525 0.96 26.98 -16.71
N GLN A 526 0.22 25.97 -16.23
CA GLN A 526 -1.21 26.08 -15.95
C GLN A 526 -1.55 25.49 -14.59
N THR A 527 -2.63 25.98 -13.99
CA THR A 527 -3.26 25.35 -12.83
C THR A 527 -4.58 24.77 -13.30
N LEU A 528 -4.74 23.46 -13.16
CA LEU A 528 -5.80 22.67 -13.75
C LEU A 528 -6.61 21.99 -12.65
N ASP A 529 -7.93 22.13 -12.68
CA ASP A 529 -8.82 21.41 -11.76
C ASP A 529 -8.83 19.91 -12.08
N PRO A 530 -9.31 19.04 -11.16
CA PRO A 530 -9.48 17.62 -11.45
C PRO A 530 -10.29 17.39 -12.74
N GLY A 531 -9.77 16.58 -13.65
CA GLY A 531 -10.33 16.39 -14.99
C GLY A 531 -9.35 15.81 -16.00
N ALA A 532 -9.85 15.48 -17.20
CA ALA A 532 -9.04 14.97 -18.30
C ALA A 532 -8.60 16.10 -19.24
N TYR A 533 -7.33 16.06 -19.64
CA TYR A 533 -6.69 17.10 -20.45
C TYR A 533 -5.89 16.48 -21.60
N THR A 534 -5.80 17.23 -22.70
CA THR A 534 -4.96 16.85 -23.85
C THR A 534 -4.09 18.00 -24.32
N VAL A 535 -2.83 17.71 -24.62
CA VAL A 535 -1.88 18.63 -25.26
C VAL A 535 -1.71 18.18 -26.70
N VAL A 536 -2.14 19.02 -27.63
CA VAL A 536 -2.00 18.78 -29.07
C VAL A 536 -0.78 19.53 -29.57
N ALA A 537 0.30 18.82 -29.88
CA ALA A 537 1.54 19.36 -30.41
C ALA A 537 1.58 19.25 -31.95
N THR A 538 1.93 20.36 -32.61
CA THR A 538 2.03 20.51 -34.07
C THR A 538 3.23 21.38 -34.44
N GLY A 539 3.61 21.40 -35.72
CA GLY A 539 4.52 22.43 -36.25
C GLY A 539 3.76 23.65 -36.75
N LYS A 540 4.38 24.83 -36.69
CA LYS A 540 3.79 26.06 -37.24
C LYS A 540 3.54 25.91 -38.74
N GLY A 541 2.29 26.09 -39.15
CA GLY A 541 1.87 25.91 -40.54
C GLY A 541 1.81 24.44 -40.97
N LEU A 542 2.77 24.01 -41.80
CA LEU A 542 2.89 22.62 -42.28
C LEU A 542 4.26 22.02 -41.89
N ASP A 543 4.96 22.63 -40.93
CA ASP A 543 6.24 22.09 -40.45
C ASP A 543 6.04 20.72 -39.78
N ALA A 544 7.00 19.84 -39.97
CA ALA A 544 6.95 18.48 -39.46
C ALA A 544 8.35 17.92 -39.21
N GLY A 545 8.50 17.21 -38.11
CA GLY A 545 9.77 16.65 -37.67
C GLY A 545 9.68 16.03 -36.29
N VAL A 546 10.81 15.54 -35.78
CA VAL A 546 10.89 14.95 -34.45
C VAL A 546 10.80 16.05 -33.40
N GLY A 547 9.84 15.92 -32.48
CA GLY A 547 9.69 16.79 -31.32
C GLY A 547 9.56 15.99 -30.03
N LEU A 548 9.65 16.69 -28.91
CA LEU A 548 9.51 16.15 -27.56
C LEU A 548 8.40 16.91 -26.84
N LEU A 549 7.31 16.22 -26.52
CA LEU A 549 6.20 16.76 -25.73
C LEU A 549 6.38 16.36 -24.27
N GLU A 550 6.37 17.34 -23.38
CA GLU A 550 6.56 17.13 -21.95
C GLU A 550 5.50 17.83 -21.10
N ALA A 551 5.12 17.16 -20.01
CA ALA A 551 4.32 17.73 -18.93
C ALA A 551 5.02 17.45 -17.60
N TYR A 552 5.06 18.43 -16.70
CA TYR A 552 5.73 18.37 -15.40
C TYR A 552 4.75 18.76 -14.28
N ASP A 553 4.70 17.98 -13.21
CA ASP A 553 4.05 18.36 -11.96
C ASP A 553 4.87 19.45 -11.23
N LEU A 554 4.26 20.63 -11.01
CA LEU A 554 4.87 21.76 -10.28
C LEU A 554 4.25 22.02 -8.90
N SER A 555 3.24 21.26 -8.51
CA SER A 555 2.62 21.35 -7.18
C SER A 555 2.49 19.97 -6.56
N PRO A 556 3.62 19.29 -6.31
CA PRO A 556 3.57 17.93 -5.85
C PRO A 556 2.96 17.80 -4.43
N GLU A 557 2.85 18.87 -3.68
CA GLU A 557 2.24 18.90 -2.35
C GLU A 557 0.70 18.83 -2.33
N THR A 558 0.03 19.08 -3.46
CA THR A 558 -1.45 19.08 -3.54
C THR A 558 -2.02 17.66 -3.47
N ASN A 559 -3.26 17.54 -2.98
CA ASN A 559 -4.07 16.31 -3.00
C ASN A 559 -4.61 16.02 -4.42
N ALA A 560 -3.71 16.10 -5.40
CA ALA A 560 -3.97 15.79 -6.79
C ALA A 560 -2.74 15.16 -7.46
N THR A 561 -2.97 14.25 -8.40
CA THR A 561 -1.92 13.50 -9.11
C THR A 561 -2.16 13.54 -10.62
N LEU A 562 -1.08 13.37 -11.40
CA LEU A 562 -1.19 13.12 -12.84
C LEU A 562 -1.34 11.61 -13.04
N ALA A 563 -2.46 11.18 -13.61
CA ALA A 563 -2.78 9.78 -13.89
C ALA A 563 -3.10 9.58 -15.37
N ASN A 564 -3.17 8.31 -15.79
CA ASN A 564 -3.55 7.89 -17.15
C ASN A 564 -2.77 8.64 -18.24
N ILE A 565 -1.44 8.59 -18.13
CA ILE A 565 -0.55 9.25 -19.07
C ILE A 565 -0.56 8.47 -20.38
N SER A 566 -0.88 9.18 -21.45
CA SER A 566 -1.01 8.61 -22.78
C SER A 566 -0.38 9.50 -23.82
N THR A 567 0.11 8.92 -24.92
CA THR A 567 0.49 9.70 -26.10
C THR A 567 0.09 9.00 -27.38
N ARG A 568 -0.69 9.69 -28.21
CA ARG A 568 -1.00 9.30 -29.59
C ARG A 568 -0.04 9.98 -30.55
N GLY A 569 0.60 9.21 -31.43
CA GLY A 569 1.53 9.75 -32.40
C GLY A 569 1.78 8.81 -33.58
N ASN A 570 2.48 9.33 -34.59
CA ASN A 570 2.92 8.54 -35.74
C ASN A 570 4.15 7.71 -35.35
N ILE A 571 4.01 6.38 -35.47
CA ILE A 571 5.05 5.39 -35.23
C ILE A 571 5.69 5.06 -36.56
N GLY A 572 6.95 5.49 -36.73
CA GLY A 572 7.79 5.18 -37.88
C GLY A 572 8.88 4.15 -37.55
N THR A 573 9.90 4.10 -38.40
CA THR A 573 11.09 3.24 -38.22
C THR A 573 12.31 4.05 -37.80
N GLY A 574 13.29 3.41 -37.16
CA GLY A 574 14.56 4.07 -36.81
C GLY A 574 14.36 5.23 -35.85
N ASP A 575 14.82 6.44 -36.21
CA ASP A 575 14.66 7.63 -35.36
C ASP A 575 13.20 8.08 -35.17
N TYR A 576 12.28 7.55 -35.97
CA TYR A 576 10.86 7.94 -36.00
C TYR A 576 9.95 7.01 -35.19
N VAL A 577 10.49 6.05 -34.42
CA VAL A 577 9.69 5.29 -33.45
C VAL A 577 9.12 6.21 -32.37
N LEU A 578 7.98 5.84 -31.79
CA LEU A 578 7.38 6.57 -30.68
C LEU A 578 8.06 6.14 -29.38
N ILE A 579 8.58 7.10 -28.62
CA ILE A 579 9.31 6.84 -27.38
C ILE A 579 8.63 7.60 -26.25
N SER A 580 7.98 6.88 -25.34
CA SER A 580 7.37 7.42 -24.13
C SER A 580 8.26 7.14 -22.93
N GLY A 581 8.89 8.18 -22.40
CA GLY A 581 9.60 8.15 -21.13
C GLY A 581 8.61 8.30 -19.97
N PHE A 582 8.82 7.51 -18.92
CA PHE A 582 8.08 7.64 -17.67
C PHE A 582 9.03 7.39 -16.49
N ILE A 583 8.68 7.95 -15.34
CA ILE A 583 9.46 7.82 -14.11
C ILE A 583 8.61 7.07 -13.12
N VAL A 584 9.17 6.01 -12.53
CA VAL A 584 8.65 5.43 -11.30
C VAL A 584 9.40 6.15 -10.17
N GLY A 585 8.76 7.16 -9.58
CA GLY A 585 9.33 7.95 -8.49
C GLY A 585 8.89 7.44 -7.13
N ASP A 586 9.62 7.81 -6.09
CA ASP A 586 9.15 7.97 -4.70
C ASP A 586 8.52 6.76 -3.96
N VAL A 587 8.61 5.54 -4.52
CA VAL A 587 8.38 4.23 -3.85
C VAL A 587 9.58 3.31 -4.07
N GLU A 588 9.72 2.21 -3.32
CA GLU A 588 10.78 1.21 -3.63
C GLU A 588 10.55 0.57 -4.99
N SER A 589 9.29 0.24 -5.27
CA SER A 589 8.81 -0.26 -6.55
C SER A 589 7.33 0.05 -6.79
N ALA A 590 6.93 0.21 -8.04
CA ALA A 590 5.53 0.34 -8.46
C ALA A 590 5.17 -0.79 -9.42
N THR A 591 3.89 -1.16 -9.47
CA THR A 591 3.37 -2.04 -10.52
C THR A 591 2.73 -1.16 -11.58
N VAL A 592 3.25 -1.21 -12.80
CA VAL A 592 2.73 -0.41 -13.91
C VAL A 592 2.20 -1.31 -15.02
N ILE A 593 1.13 -0.87 -15.67
CA ILE A 593 0.70 -1.40 -16.95
C ILE A 593 1.13 -0.44 -18.05
N VAL A 594 1.93 -0.93 -18.99
CA VAL A 594 2.27 -0.20 -20.22
C VAL A 594 1.61 -0.92 -21.39
N ARG A 595 0.84 -0.20 -22.20
CA ARG A 595 0.20 -0.79 -23.39
C ARG A 595 0.36 0.07 -24.63
N SER A 596 0.31 -0.56 -25.79
CA SER A 596 0.26 0.10 -27.08
C SER A 596 -0.94 -0.36 -27.90
N ILE A 597 -1.75 0.63 -28.30
CA ILE A 597 -3.01 0.48 -29.02
C ILE A 597 -2.79 0.94 -30.47
N GLY A 598 -3.18 0.09 -31.41
CA GLY A 598 -3.01 0.27 -32.85
C GLY A 598 -4.34 0.01 -33.55
N PRO A 599 -4.67 -1.23 -33.94
CA PRO A 599 -5.90 -1.57 -34.66
C PRO A 599 -7.19 -1.01 -34.03
N SER A 600 -7.29 -1.00 -32.70
CA SER A 600 -8.49 -0.52 -32.00
C SER A 600 -8.74 0.97 -32.19
N LEU A 601 -7.72 1.77 -32.58
CA LEU A 601 -7.90 3.19 -32.89
C LEU A 601 -8.81 3.43 -34.10
N ALA A 602 -8.91 2.46 -35.02
CA ALA A 602 -9.80 2.57 -36.18
C ALA A 602 -11.27 2.65 -35.76
N ALA A 603 -11.66 1.95 -34.68
CA ALA A 603 -13.00 2.02 -34.11
C ALA A 603 -13.30 3.41 -33.51
N SER A 604 -12.25 4.13 -33.10
CA SER A 604 -12.31 5.51 -32.60
C SER A 604 -12.21 6.57 -33.71
N GLY A 605 -12.30 6.16 -34.99
CA GLY A 605 -12.30 7.07 -36.13
C GLY A 605 -10.91 7.53 -36.59
N VAL A 606 -9.84 6.95 -36.06
CA VAL A 606 -8.46 7.26 -36.49
C VAL A 606 -8.15 6.50 -37.77
N SER A 607 -7.87 7.24 -38.86
CA SER A 607 -7.44 6.65 -40.12
C SER A 607 -5.93 6.35 -40.10
N GLY A 608 -5.49 5.25 -40.72
CA GLY A 608 -4.06 4.92 -40.81
C GLY A 608 -3.43 4.42 -39.50
N ALA A 609 -4.22 3.75 -38.65
CA ALA A 609 -3.71 3.13 -37.42
C ALA A 609 -2.63 2.08 -37.71
N LEU A 610 -1.65 1.95 -36.81
CA LEU A 610 -0.62 0.93 -36.88
C LEU A 610 -1.27 -0.44 -36.74
N ALA A 611 -1.03 -1.33 -37.70
CA ALA A 611 -1.73 -2.61 -37.79
C ALA A 611 -1.27 -3.63 -36.74
N ASP A 612 -0.05 -3.51 -36.23
CA ASP A 612 0.57 -4.50 -35.35
C ASP A 612 1.66 -3.84 -34.49
N PRO A 613 1.31 -3.25 -33.32
CA PRO A 613 2.23 -2.55 -32.44
C PRO A 613 3.04 -3.47 -31.51
N THR A 614 4.37 -3.46 -31.69
CA THR A 614 5.33 -4.01 -30.72
C THR A 614 5.74 -2.94 -29.69
N LEU A 615 5.59 -3.27 -28.41
CA LEU A 615 6.02 -2.48 -27.26
C LEU A 615 7.24 -3.12 -26.59
N THR A 616 8.28 -2.32 -26.33
CA THR A 616 9.43 -2.74 -25.52
C THR A 616 9.72 -1.70 -24.44
N VAL A 617 9.87 -2.14 -23.17
CA VAL A 617 10.24 -1.26 -22.05
C VAL A 617 11.71 -1.43 -21.69
N TYR A 618 12.41 -0.32 -21.50
CA TYR A 618 13.83 -0.25 -21.18
C TYR A 618 14.07 0.46 -19.84
N ASP A 619 15.13 0.06 -19.14
CA ASP A 619 15.64 0.76 -17.96
C ASP A 619 16.53 1.97 -18.33
N ALA A 620 17.00 2.70 -17.32
CA ALA A 620 17.87 3.86 -17.47
C ALA A 620 19.25 3.55 -18.10
N ASN A 621 19.68 2.28 -18.10
CA ASN A 621 20.92 1.83 -18.74
C ASN A 621 20.72 1.42 -20.20
N GLY A 622 19.48 1.45 -20.70
CA GLY A 622 19.11 0.99 -22.03
C GLY A 622 18.97 -0.52 -22.15
N ALA A 623 18.86 -1.25 -21.04
CA ALA A 623 18.57 -2.68 -21.04
C ALA A 623 17.07 -2.92 -21.24
N ALA A 624 16.71 -3.81 -22.18
CA ALA A 624 15.31 -4.20 -22.39
C ALA A 624 14.83 -5.05 -21.20
N LEU A 625 13.75 -4.61 -20.55
CA LEU A 625 13.13 -5.29 -19.42
C LEU A 625 12.07 -6.29 -19.88
N ALA A 626 11.22 -5.86 -20.81
CA ALA A 626 10.17 -6.68 -21.37
C ALA A 626 9.78 -6.19 -22.77
N THR A 627 9.27 -7.11 -23.58
CA THR A 627 8.74 -6.83 -24.91
C THR A 627 7.47 -7.61 -25.13
N ASN A 628 6.51 -7.01 -25.84
CA ASN A 628 5.29 -7.68 -26.25
C ASN A 628 4.73 -7.08 -27.55
N ASP A 629 4.15 -7.91 -28.40
CA ASP A 629 3.41 -7.54 -29.61
C ASP A 629 1.99 -8.13 -29.63
N ASN A 630 1.62 -9.01 -28.69
CA ASN A 630 0.27 -9.58 -28.58
C ASN A 630 -0.11 -9.68 -27.09
N TRP A 631 -1.08 -8.89 -26.64
CA TRP A 631 -1.37 -8.72 -25.21
C TRP A 631 -1.86 -9.99 -24.54
N GLU A 632 -2.58 -10.85 -25.27
CA GLU A 632 -3.07 -12.14 -24.79
C GLU A 632 -1.94 -13.15 -24.52
N ASP A 633 -0.78 -12.97 -25.16
CA ASP A 633 0.40 -13.82 -24.99
C ASP A 633 1.26 -13.43 -23.76
N ALA A 634 0.95 -12.32 -23.10
CA ALA A 634 1.67 -11.86 -21.92
C ALA A 634 1.42 -12.76 -20.71
N VAL A 635 2.46 -13.00 -19.90
CA VAL A 635 2.41 -13.84 -18.68
C VAL A 635 1.30 -13.41 -17.71
N TYR A 636 0.95 -12.12 -17.70
CA TYR A 636 -0.05 -11.51 -16.82
C TYR A 636 -1.27 -10.94 -17.57
N ALA A 637 -1.62 -11.49 -18.75
CA ALA A 637 -2.74 -11.00 -19.57
C ALA A 637 -4.10 -10.97 -18.82
N SER A 638 -4.31 -11.91 -17.89
CA SER A 638 -5.51 -11.94 -17.04
C SER A 638 -5.60 -10.76 -16.09
N GLU A 639 -4.48 -10.29 -15.56
CA GLU A 639 -4.43 -9.11 -14.66
C GLU A 639 -4.77 -7.83 -15.43
N VAL A 640 -4.24 -7.68 -16.65
CA VAL A 640 -4.60 -6.55 -17.55
C VAL A 640 -6.11 -6.49 -17.78
N SER A 641 -6.76 -7.65 -17.90
CA SER A 641 -8.23 -7.76 -18.04
C SER A 641 -8.97 -7.43 -16.74
N ASN A 642 -8.48 -7.91 -15.60
CA ASN A 642 -9.09 -7.67 -14.29
C ASN A 642 -9.08 -6.18 -13.91
N ASP A 643 -8.05 -5.45 -14.33
CA ASP A 643 -7.95 -3.99 -14.13
C ASP A 643 -8.79 -3.19 -15.14
N GLY A 644 -9.49 -3.86 -16.07
CA GLY A 644 -10.28 -3.19 -17.11
C GLY A 644 -9.42 -2.51 -18.19
N LEU A 645 -8.15 -2.88 -18.29
CA LEU A 645 -7.16 -2.27 -19.19
C LEU A 645 -6.78 -3.16 -20.38
N ALA A 646 -7.51 -4.25 -20.63
CA ALA A 646 -7.29 -5.11 -21.79
C ALA A 646 -7.48 -4.34 -23.11
N PRO A 647 -6.49 -4.39 -24.03
CA PRO A 647 -6.71 -3.98 -25.41
C PRO A 647 -7.83 -4.79 -26.07
N THR A 648 -8.56 -4.19 -27.01
CA THR A 648 -9.70 -4.87 -27.66
C THR A 648 -9.31 -5.69 -28.88
N ASP A 649 -8.15 -5.44 -29.46
CA ASP A 649 -7.60 -6.23 -30.56
C ASP A 649 -6.43 -7.10 -30.05
N PRO A 650 -6.40 -8.41 -30.36
CA PRO A 650 -5.36 -9.31 -29.88
C PRO A 650 -3.95 -8.97 -30.38
N LEU A 651 -3.82 -8.23 -31.50
CA LEU A 651 -2.52 -7.77 -32.03
C LEU A 651 -1.97 -6.53 -31.31
N GLU A 652 -2.68 -6.01 -30.31
CA GLU A 652 -2.19 -4.91 -29.49
C GLU A 652 -1.30 -5.42 -28.38
N SER A 653 -0.41 -4.60 -27.84
CA SER A 653 0.55 -5.02 -26.81
C SER A 653 0.22 -4.46 -25.44
N ALA A 654 0.38 -5.27 -24.40
CA ALA A 654 0.32 -4.84 -23.00
C ALA A 654 1.37 -5.57 -22.15
N LEU A 655 1.94 -4.88 -21.18
CA LEU A 655 2.95 -5.37 -20.26
C LEU A 655 2.60 -4.92 -18.84
N ILE A 656 2.60 -5.85 -17.88
CA ILE A 656 2.59 -5.53 -16.45
C ILE A 656 4.02 -5.66 -15.94
N LEU A 657 4.51 -4.63 -15.25
CA LEU A 657 5.88 -4.54 -14.78
C LEU A 657 5.94 -4.09 -13.33
N HIS A 658 6.65 -4.85 -12.50
CA HIS A 658 7.05 -4.42 -11.16
C HIS A 658 8.41 -3.72 -11.27
N LEU A 659 8.38 -2.39 -11.28
CA LEU A 659 9.53 -1.56 -11.56
C LEU A 659 10.03 -0.91 -10.29
N GLN A 660 11.34 -0.96 -10.04
CA GLN A 660 11.97 -0.19 -8.97
C GLN A 660 11.87 1.32 -9.25
N ALA A 661 12.11 2.18 -8.26
CA ALA A 661 12.27 3.60 -8.54
C ALA A 661 13.34 3.85 -9.62
N GLY A 662 13.01 4.61 -10.64
CA GLY A 662 13.89 4.84 -11.77
C GLY A 662 13.22 5.50 -12.97
N VAL A 663 14.05 5.78 -13.98
CA VAL A 663 13.62 6.29 -15.28
C VAL A 663 13.49 5.12 -16.24
N TYR A 664 12.35 5.04 -16.92
CA TYR A 664 12.03 3.98 -17.87
C TYR A 664 11.59 4.57 -19.19
N THR A 665 11.75 3.78 -20.26
CA THR A 665 11.37 4.17 -21.61
C THR A 665 10.58 3.06 -22.27
N ALA A 666 9.34 3.37 -22.68
CA ALA A 666 8.54 2.54 -23.54
C ALA A 666 8.75 2.95 -25.01
N ILE A 667 9.27 2.03 -25.83
CA ILE A 667 9.45 2.22 -27.27
C ILE A 667 8.38 1.42 -27.99
N VAL A 668 7.65 2.09 -28.87
CA VAL A 668 6.65 1.45 -29.75
C VAL A 668 7.15 1.46 -31.19
N SER A 669 7.07 0.29 -31.83
CA SER A 669 7.39 0.08 -33.24
C SER A 669 6.36 -0.86 -33.89
N GLY A 670 6.33 -0.94 -35.21
CA GLY A 670 5.50 -1.92 -35.92
C GLY A 670 6.24 -3.21 -36.22
N VAL A 671 5.55 -4.35 -36.12
CA VAL A 671 6.06 -5.65 -36.59
C VAL A 671 6.53 -5.54 -38.04
N ASP A 672 7.67 -6.16 -38.35
CA ASP A 672 8.33 -6.12 -39.68
C ASP A 672 8.57 -4.71 -40.26
N GLY A 673 8.67 -3.69 -39.40
CA GLY A 673 8.86 -2.30 -39.81
C GLY A 673 7.56 -1.61 -40.25
N GLY A 674 6.41 -2.10 -39.79
CA GLY A 674 5.13 -1.42 -39.93
C GLY A 674 5.16 0.01 -39.39
N THR A 675 4.34 0.88 -40.00
CA THR A 675 4.25 2.30 -39.62
C THR A 675 2.79 2.74 -39.60
N GLY A 676 2.43 3.68 -38.74
CA GLY A 676 1.06 4.19 -38.62
C GLY A 676 0.83 4.94 -37.32
N LEU A 677 -0.40 5.37 -37.09
CA LEU A 677 -0.79 6.01 -35.84
C LEU A 677 -0.97 4.97 -34.74
N GLY A 678 -0.34 5.19 -33.59
CA GLY A 678 -0.57 4.37 -32.39
C GLY A 678 -0.68 5.24 -31.15
N LEU A 679 -1.14 4.61 -30.08
CA LEU A 679 -1.30 5.20 -28.76
C LEU A 679 -0.48 4.36 -27.77
N VAL A 680 0.37 5.01 -26.98
CA VAL A 680 1.08 4.37 -25.86
C VAL A 680 0.53 4.93 -24.56
N GLU A 681 0.27 4.06 -23.59
CA GLU A 681 -0.35 4.40 -22.32
C GLU A 681 0.43 3.76 -21.16
N VAL A 682 0.56 4.50 -20.07
CA VAL A 682 1.18 4.04 -18.82
C VAL A 682 0.19 4.27 -17.69
N TYR A 683 -0.15 3.19 -16.99
CA TYR A 683 -1.01 3.16 -15.82
C TYR A 683 -0.19 2.74 -14.61
N ASP A 684 -0.40 3.42 -13.49
CA ASP A 684 0.08 3.02 -12.16
C ASP A 684 -1.07 2.28 -11.46
N LEU A 685 -0.80 1.10 -10.89
CA LEU A 685 -1.81 0.23 -10.25
C LEU A 685 -1.88 0.41 -8.74
#